data_AF-A0A5S5DKA7-F1
#
_entry.id   AF-A0A5S5DKA7-F1
#
_cell.length_a   1.000
_cell.length_b   1.000
_cell.length_c   1.000
_cell.angle_alpha   90.00
_cell.angle_beta   90.00
_cell.angle_gamma   90.00
#
_symmetry.space_group_name_H-M   'P 1'
#
loop_
_entity.id
_entity.type
_entity.pdbx_description
1 polymer ?
#
loop_
_entity_poly.entity_id
_entity_poly.type
_entity_poly.pdbx_seq_one_letter_code
_entity_poly.pdbx_strand_id
1 'polypeptide(L)'
;MRLIVRNMHRFRVRCSFLAVITLMVFLISSEYVSGQGIQFTGGNRPIEQRTSADFFPKNATQFRGHFTLTFDLQLPNDDSGGYIVRIQEKQQRPIFNLYYNEEDDHALFLLNEEGKTSLISARIPLQHLKDRHWFPVRVMFDLQKGQVALQIADQPEQTAPASLQSPYAPRVTFGRSDYMIDVPSFSLRNFQIGNLEKKIIFPLRESAGNKLHNASGEVMGKVTNGTWLLNHAYHWQKHVSMYSSSPAASEYDPKRKSIYYINGDSLQIYQVQTGQKRSIRFQTPCPMKFKLGNSFIDPQEDRLYVYETFYVTPYEGPTVASLDLQNFTWRAESDDYPHRELNHHASHFLPDYRKLLVFGGFGNTVYSNDLRFYDLKSKRWSMPTGLRGDPILPRYFTSIGRSGIDGKLYIFGGMGNESGQHIVGRQYFYDLYTIDPETGHSKKLWDLQWEENLFVPARGLVIPDTTWLYMLGYPEHLTHSHIKLRRFSIRDGKHEELGDSIPIYSDRISTRARLYFDAHLGKLIALVQESDDDVRSKLTIYSLDFPAINEAQLHAFPTKRGRTVLPYVAAVIALCVGSLLYTRYRGRYKTRTLPVSPLSDEPDGTEALQPATAPHINRIYLFGDFTVVDKQGMDISHLFSTRLQQVFCLILFQSDAAGISSNLLSHLLWPDKPKDKVKASRGVAINSLRKVLSELDGIEIIYEDGHYRAVVGSACYCDYQYLKEQLAAGMDILSDEILAVLERGEFLLGMDDPIFDKIKNRTESMLIGAFQESMAQSREQKNWIRLFRAATMLLAVDPANEPALENGLYALARGHMEQRPTDFYKRFSDNYCRLMGEEYNRSFEEVWRQASR
;
A
#
# COMPACT_ATOMS: atom_id res chain seq x y z
N MET A 1 -45.56 -33.83 -26.14
CA MET A 1 -44.98 -32.46 -26.00
C MET A 1 -45.03 -31.90 -24.57
N ARG A 2 -46.16 -31.91 -23.84
CA ARG A 2 -46.24 -31.31 -22.47
C ARG A 2 -45.41 -32.01 -21.38
N LEU A 3 -45.11 -33.30 -21.51
CA LEU A 3 -44.24 -34.02 -20.55
C LEU A 3 -42.75 -33.66 -20.69
N ILE A 4 -42.31 -33.36 -21.92
CA ILE A 4 -40.90 -33.04 -22.24
C ILE A 4 -40.55 -31.64 -21.70
N VAL A 5 -41.46 -30.67 -21.83
CA VAL A 5 -41.28 -29.31 -21.31
C VAL A 5 -41.21 -29.28 -19.78
N ARG A 6 -41.97 -30.15 -19.09
CA ARG A 6 -41.99 -30.24 -17.62
C ARG A 6 -40.72 -30.89 -17.05
N ASN A 7 -40.13 -31.84 -17.78
CA ASN A 7 -38.85 -32.45 -17.41
C ASN A 7 -37.66 -31.52 -17.71
N MET A 8 -37.68 -30.76 -18.82
CA MET A 8 -36.67 -29.73 -19.11
C MET A 8 -36.66 -28.60 -18.07
N HIS A 9 -37.82 -28.22 -17.53
CA HIS A 9 -37.89 -27.18 -16.49
C HIS A 9 -37.32 -27.66 -15.14
N ARG A 10 -37.53 -28.92 -14.77
CA ARG A 10 -36.93 -29.53 -13.58
C ARG A 10 -35.42 -29.75 -13.73
N PHE A 11 -34.96 -30.05 -14.95
CA PHE A 11 -33.54 -30.21 -15.26
C PHE A 11 -32.79 -28.87 -15.22
N ARG A 12 -33.38 -27.81 -15.80
CA ARG A 12 -32.82 -26.45 -15.75
C ARG A 12 -32.70 -25.92 -14.32
N VAL A 13 -33.70 -26.12 -13.46
CA VAL A 13 -33.64 -25.66 -12.05
C VAL A 13 -32.57 -26.43 -11.26
N ARG A 14 -32.39 -27.74 -11.50
CA ARG A 14 -31.31 -28.52 -10.87
C ARG A 14 -29.93 -28.10 -11.36
N CYS A 15 -29.76 -27.81 -12.65
CA CYS A 15 -28.50 -27.30 -13.19
C CYS A 15 -28.18 -25.88 -12.69
N SER A 16 -29.17 -25.00 -12.54
CA SER A 16 -28.98 -23.67 -11.95
C SER A 16 -28.63 -23.74 -10.46
N PHE A 17 -29.24 -24.67 -9.71
CA PHE A 17 -28.91 -24.88 -8.30
C PHE A 17 -27.51 -25.47 -8.13
N LEU A 18 -27.13 -26.43 -8.98
CA LEU A 18 -25.78 -26.99 -9.02
C LEU A 18 -24.77 -25.90 -9.41
N ALA A 19 -25.05 -25.09 -10.43
CA ALA A 19 -24.17 -23.99 -10.85
C ALA A 19 -23.99 -22.92 -9.75
N VAL A 20 -25.05 -22.60 -8.99
CA VAL A 20 -24.96 -21.68 -7.84
C VAL A 20 -24.15 -22.30 -6.70
N ILE A 21 -24.27 -23.61 -6.46
CA ILE A 21 -23.42 -24.32 -5.49
C ILE A 21 -21.97 -24.37 -5.97
N THR A 22 -21.71 -24.65 -7.24
CA THR A 22 -20.35 -24.66 -7.80
C THR A 22 -19.74 -23.25 -7.78
N LEU A 23 -20.55 -22.21 -8.03
CA LEU A 23 -20.15 -20.81 -7.92
C LEU A 23 -19.87 -20.41 -6.45
N MET A 24 -20.68 -20.89 -5.50
CA MET A 24 -20.41 -20.73 -4.06
C MET A 24 -19.15 -21.47 -3.62
N VAL A 25 -18.91 -22.69 -4.11
CA VAL A 25 -17.69 -23.46 -3.82
C VAL A 25 -16.45 -22.80 -4.44
N PHE A 26 -16.58 -22.19 -5.63
CA PHE A 26 -15.52 -21.37 -6.25
C PHE A 26 -15.31 -20.01 -5.56
N LEU A 27 -16.33 -19.46 -4.90
CA LEU A 27 -16.21 -18.27 -4.05
C LEU A 27 -15.61 -18.58 -2.67
N ILE A 28 -15.56 -19.86 -2.27
CA ILE A 28 -14.98 -20.34 -1.00
C ILE A 28 -13.56 -20.91 -1.19
N SER A 29 -13.07 -21.06 -2.43
CA SER A 29 -11.62 -21.21 -2.65
C SER A 29 -10.95 -19.85 -2.39
N SER A 30 -10.80 -19.50 -1.12
CA SER A 30 -9.82 -18.51 -0.73
C SER A 30 -8.48 -19.00 -1.26
N GLU A 31 -7.85 -18.21 -2.13
CA GLU A 31 -6.40 -18.30 -2.27
C GLU A 31 -5.84 -18.33 -0.85
N TYR A 32 -5.17 -19.42 -0.49
CA TYR A 32 -4.51 -19.54 0.80
C TYR A 32 -3.46 -18.44 0.83
N VAL A 33 -3.79 -17.31 1.45
CA VAL A 33 -2.79 -16.29 1.78
C VAL A 33 -1.82 -16.96 2.73
N SER A 34 -0.62 -17.23 2.24
CA SER A 34 0.50 -17.72 3.05
C SER A 34 0.77 -16.67 4.13
N GLY A 35 0.59 -17.02 5.40
CA GLY A 35 0.97 -16.11 6.48
C GLY A 35 2.49 -15.96 6.53
N GLN A 36 2.94 -14.74 6.81
CA GLN A 36 4.37 -14.39 6.84
C GLN A 36 5.04 -14.79 8.16
N GLY A 37 4.25 -15.11 9.20
CA GLY A 37 4.77 -15.62 10.47
C GLY A 37 4.98 -14.56 11.54
N ILE A 38 5.72 -14.95 12.57
CA ILE A 38 6.04 -14.15 13.75
C ILE A 38 7.56 -14.15 13.92
N GLN A 39 8.13 -12.98 14.17
CA GLN A 39 9.50 -12.84 14.65
C GLN A 39 9.51 -12.83 16.19
N PHE A 40 10.36 -13.69 16.73
CA PHE A 40 10.66 -13.87 18.14
C PHE A 40 11.94 -13.12 18.49
N THR A 41 11.85 -12.33 19.54
CA THR A 41 12.98 -11.60 20.12
C THR A 41 13.50 -12.36 21.34
N GLY A 42 14.82 -12.61 21.35
CA GLY A 42 15.45 -13.52 22.29
C GLY A 42 16.40 -12.87 23.30
N GLY A 43 17.55 -13.51 23.52
CA GLY A 43 18.54 -13.20 24.56
C GLY A 43 19.10 -11.77 24.55
N ASN A 44 18.97 -11.05 23.43
CA ASN A 44 19.35 -9.65 23.28
C ASN A 44 18.41 -8.65 23.99
N ARG A 45 17.33 -9.12 24.63
CA ARG A 45 16.40 -8.31 25.42
C ARG A 45 16.24 -8.81 26.87
N PRO A 46 15.80 -7.94 27.79
CA PRO A 46 15.33 -8.33 29.12
C PRO A 46 14.26 -9.43 29.06
N ILE A 47 14.22 -10.32 30.05
CA ILE A 47 13.38 -11.53 30.05
C ILE A 47 11.91 -11.20 29.80
N GLU A 48 11.40 -10.14 30.43
CA GLU A 48 10.02 -9.66 30.30
C GLU A 48 9.67 -9.13 28.90
N GLN A 49 10.68 -8.79 28.09
CA GLN A 49 10.53 -8.32 26.71
C GLN A 49 10.71 -9.45 25.69
N ARG A 50 11.17 -10.65 26.10
CA ARG A 50 11.34 -11.79 25.20
C ARG A 50 10.00 -12.32 24.71
N THR A 51 9.98 -12.79 23.47
CA THR A 51 8.75 -13.28 22.84
C THR A 51 8.36 -14.64 23.39
N SER A 52 7.06 -14.86 23.59
CA SER A 52 6.49 -16.17 23.93
C SER A 52 5.23 -16.40 23.10
N ALA A 53 5.08 -17.59 22.54
CA ALA A 53 3.86 -17.98 21.83
C ALA A 53 3.35 -19.32 22.38
N ASP A 54 2.22 -19.27 23.06
CA ASP A 54 1.53 -20.42 23.64
C ASP A 54 0.40 -20.89 22.70
N PHE A 55 0.50 -22.13 22.24
CA PHE A 55 -0.55 -22.82 21.49
C PHE A 55 -1.24 -23.83 22.41
N PHE A 56 -2.58 -23.84 22.36
CA PHE A 56 -3.48 -24.64 23.21
C PHE A 56 -3.43 -24.33 24.72
N PRO A 57 -3.47 -23.07 25.18
CA PRO A 57 -3.37 -22.74 26.61
C PRO A 57 -4.58 -23.19 27.45
N LYS A 58 -5.76 -23.38 26.83
CA LYS A 58 -7.01 -23.73 27.53
C LYS A 58 -7.70 -25.00 27.01
N ASN A 59 -7.63 -25.27 25.70
CA ASN A 59 -8.26 -26.41 25.04
C ASN A 59 -7.19 -27.27 24.36
N ALA A 60 -6.74 -28.34 25.02
CA ALA A 60 -5.76 -29.26 24.44
C ALA A 60 -6.47 -30.22 23.47
N THR A 61 -6.02 -30.27 22.22
CA THR A 61 -6.47 -31.31 21.27
C THR A 61 -5.76 -32.61 21.59
N GLN A 62 -6.51 -33.69 21.76
CA GLN A 62 -5.95 -35.03 21.96
C GLN A 62 -5.63 -35.70 20.62
N PHE A 63 -4.50 -36.41 20.60
CA PHE A 63 -4.07 -37.27 19.51
C PHE A 63 -3.88 -38.71 20.00
N ARG A 64 -4.10 -39.66 19.08
CA ARG A 64 -3.89 -41.10 19.27
C ARG A 64 -3.02 -41.62 18.14
N GLY A 65 -2.28 -42.69 18.39
CA GLY A 65 -1.40 -43.30 17.39
C GLY A 65 -0.11 -42.52 17.22
N HIS A 66 -0.18 -41.39 16.51
CA HIS A 66 0.92 -40.45 16.33
C HIS A 66 0.40 -39.03 16.15
N PHE A 67 1.28 -38.05 16.30
CA PHE A 67 1.08 -36.68 15.81
C PHE A 67 2.41 -36.06 15.39
N THR A 68 2.36 -35.02 14.58
CA THR A 68 3.53 -34.32 14.05
C THR A 68 3.33 -32.83 14.19
N LEU A 69 4.36 -32.13 14.66
CA LEU A 69 4.50 -30.69 14.55
C LEU A 69 5.37 -30.39 13.33
N THR A 70 4.91 -29.48 12.47
CA THR A 70 5.69 -28.97 11.35
C THR A 70 5.66 -27.45 11.37
N PHE A 71 6.80 -26.81 11.17
CA PHE A 71 6.91 -25.36 11.03
C PHE A 71 8.15 -24.99 10.22
N ASP A 72 8.17 -23.79 9.66
CA ASP A 72 9.38 -23.25 9.05
C ASP A 72 10.06 -22.31 10.04
N LEU A 73 11.39 -22.42 10.10
CA LEU A 73 12.24 -21.60 10.94
C LEU A 73 13.17 -20.74 10.07
N GLN A 74 13.42 -19.53 10.55
CA GLN A 74 14.49 -18.67 10.07
C GLN A 74 15.29 -18.18 11.28
N LEU A 75 16.61 -18.21 11.16
CA LEU A 75 17.54 -17.80 12.21
C LEU A 75 18.24 -16.49 11.81
N PRO A 76 18.30 -15.48 12.68
CA PRO A 76 19.05 -14.26 12.44
C PRO A 76 20.55 -14.49 12.67
N ASN A 77 21.38 -13.57 12.15
CA ASN A 77 22.82 -13.55 12.39
C ASN A 77 23.14 -12.82 13.69
N ASP A 78 22.72 -13.35 14.85
CA ASP A 78 22.98 -12.72 16.15
C ASP A 78 23.70 -13.64 17.16
N ASP A 79 24.27 -14.75 16.68
CA ASP A 79 25.02 -15.79 17.43
C ASP A 79 24.31 -16.27 18.71
N SER A 80 22.99 -16.05 18.81
CA SER A 80 22.23 -16.34 20.02
C SER A 80 21.76 -17.79 20.05
N GLY A 81 22.20 -18.54 21.06
CA GLY A 81 21.72 -19.89 21.37
C GLY A 81 20.56 -19.88 22.39
N GLY A 82 19.77 -20.95 22.40
CA GLY A 82 18.69 -21.12 23.37
C GLY A 82 17.62 -22.12 22.96
N TYR A 83 16.54 -22.16 23.74
CA TYR A 83 15.39 -23.01 23.49
C TYR A 83 14.41 -22.39 22.46
N ILE A 84 14.06 -23.14 21.42
CA ILE A 84 13.11 -22.72 20.37
C ILE A 84 11.68 -23.05 20.77
N VAL A 85 11.43 -24.31 21.13
CA VAL A 85 10.09 -24.82 21.44
C VAL A 85 10.12 -25.82 22.59
N ARG A 86 9.07 -25.79 23.40
CA ARG A 86 8.78 -26.75 24.47
C ARG A 86 7.41 -27.35 24.30
N ILE A 87 7.36 -28.68 24.43
CA ILE A 87 6.19 -29.51 24.18
C ILE A 87 5.94 -30.31 25.45
N GLN A 88 4.78 -30.10 26.06
CA GLN A 88 4.40 -30.74 27.32
C GLN A 88 2.97 -31.22 27.30
N GLU A 89 2.68 -32.23 28.10
CA GLU A 89 1.34 -32.64 28.49
C GLU A 89 1.09 -32.25 29.95
N LYS A 90 -0.13 -31.84 30.31
CA LYS A 90 -0.43 -31.35 31.66
C LYS A 90 -0.27 -32.43 32.73
N GLN A 91 -0.56 -33.69 32.39
CA GLN A 91 -0.62 -34.80 33.34
C GLN A 91 0.43 -35.89 33.08
N GLN A 92 1.24 -35.75 32.02
CA GLN A 92 2.23 -36.76 31.64
C GLN A 92 3.63 -36.14 31.59
N ARG A 93 4.60 -36.90 32.10
CA ARG A 93 6.03 -36.69 31.86
C ARG A 93 6.47 -37.72 30.81
N PRO A 94 7.50 -37.42 30.01
CA PRO A 94 8.39 -36.27 30.12
C PRO A 94 7.94 -35.04 29.31
N ILE A 95 8.66 -33.94 29.52
CA ILE A 95 8.54 -32.71 28.73
C ILE A 95 9.68 -32.70 27.71
N PHE A 96 9.39 -32.27 26.49
CA PHE A 96 10.36 -32.19 25.42
C PHE A 96 10.69 -30.73 25.09
N ASN A 97 11.94 -30.45 24.74
CA ASN A 97 12.31 -29.15 24.19
C ASN A 97 13.29 -29.31 23.02
N LEU A 98 13.25 -28.36 22.09
CA LEU A 98 14.23 -28.21 21.02
C LEU A 98 15.12 -27.02 21.34
N TYR A 99 16.41 -27.30 21.54
CA TYR A 99 17.45 -26.31 21.80
C TYR A 99 18.30 -26.08 20.55
N TYR A 100 18.75 -24.85 20.35
CA TYR A 100 19.61 -24.42 19.25
C TYR A 100 20.87 -23.74 19.79
N ASN A 101 22.01 -24.04 19.18
CA ASN A 101 23.28 -23.35 19.41
C ASN A 101 24.12 -23.32 18.14
N GLU A 102 25.09 -22.41 18.07
CA GLU A 102 26.11 -22.38 17.01
C GLU A 102 27.44 -22.90 17.54
N GLU A 103 28.04 -23.89 16.87
CA GLU A 103 29.32 -24.51 17.24
C GLU A 103 30.15 -24.78 15.97
N ASP A 104 31.36 -24.20 15.91
CA ASP A 104 32.32 -24.42 14.81
C ASP A 104 31.71 -24.29 13.40
N ASP A 105 31.02 -23.19 13.11
CA ASP A 105 30.32 -22.92 11.84
C ASP A 105 29.18 -23.93 11.51
N HIS A 106 28.67 -24.62 12.54
CA HIS A 106 27.51 -25.50 12.45
C HIS A 106 26.40 -25.06 13.41
N ALA A 107 25.16 -25.16 12.93
CA ALA A 107 23.97 -25.16 13.75
C ALA A 107 23.82 -26.52 14.43
N LEU A 108 23.79 -26.52 15.77
CA LEU A 108 23.47 -27.67 16.59
C LEU A 108 22.03 -27.57 17.10
N PHE A 109 21.20 -28.53 16.74
CA PHE A 109 19.85 -28.69 17.25
C PHE A 109 19.74 -29.94 18.13
N LEU A 110 19.27 -29.76 19.35
CA LEU A 110 19.12 -30.82 20.34
C LEU A 110 17.65 -30.98 20.72
N LEU A 111 17.06 -32.14 20.42
CA LEU A 111 15.76 -32.52 20.97
C LEU A 111 15.99 -33.24 22.30
N ASN A 112 15.56 -32.64 23.40
CA ASN A 112 15.86 -33.10 24.75
C ASN A 112 14.62 -33.60 25.49
N GLU A 113 14.83 -34.57 26.38
CA GLU A 113 13.95 -34.83 27.52
C GLU A 113 14.35 -33.86 28.65
N GLU A 114 13.49 -32.90 28.97
CA GLU A 114 13.78 -31.78 29.87
C GLU A 114 14.25 -32.27 31.25
N GLY A 115 15.46 -31.85 31.65
CA GLY A 115 16.06 -32.20 32.95
C GLY A 115 16.70 -33.59 33.01
N LYS A 116 16.84 -34.32 31.89
CA LYS A 116 17.36 -35.69 31.89
C LYS A 116 18.43 -35.97 30.85
N THR A 117 18.12 -35.90 29.54
CA THR A 117 19.07 -36.25 28.47
C THR A 117 18.70 -35.60 27.15
N SER A 118 19.69 -35.41 26.28
CA SER A 118 19.46 -35.19 24.84
C SER A 118 19.07 -36.52 24.19
N LEU A 119 18.03 -36.50 23.35
CA LEU A 119 17.50 -37.66 22.64
C LEU A 119 18.02 -37.72 21.21
N ILE A 120 18.06 -36.56 20.53
CA ILE A 120 18.49 -36.43 19.13
C ILE A 120 19.39 -35.20 19.01
N SER A 121 20.50 -35.34 18.28
CA SER A 121 21.46 -34.27 17.99
C SER A 121 21.65 -34.12 16.48
N ALA A 122 21.12 -33.03 15.92
CA ALA A 122 21.26 -32.69 14.51
C ALA A 122 22.28 -31.57 14.34
N ARG A 123 23.41 -31.86 13.68
CA ARG A 123 24.46 -30.89 13.36
C ARG A 123 24.43 -30.56 11.87
N ILE A 124 24.27 -29.29 11.53
CA ILE A 124 24.07 -28.82 10.15
C ILE A 124 25.00 -27.64 9.89
N PRO A 125 25.74 -27.58 8.76
CA PRO A 125 26.55 -26.40 8.43
C PRO A 125 25.70 -25.12 8.40
N LEU A 126 26.15 -24.04 9.04
CA LEU A 126 25.39 -22.78 9.11
C LEU A 126 25.11 -22.21 7.72
N GLN A 127 26.10 -22.28 6.83
CA GLN A 127 25.96 -21.80 5.45
C GLN A 127 24.77 -22.46 4.73
N HIS A 128 24.55 -23.76 4.95
CA HIS A 128 23.44 -24.50 4.35
C HIS A 128 22.06 -23.99 4.82
N LEU A 129 21.95 -23.53 6.06
CA LEU A 129 20.73 -22.92 6.57
C LEU A 129 20.57 -21.47 6.10
N LYS A 130 21.67 -20.70 6.06
CA LYS A 130 21.70 -19.31 5.57
C LYS A 130 21.30 -19.21 4.10
N ASP A 131 21.76 -20.14 3.26
CA ASP A 131 21.42 -20.23 1.83
C ASP A 131 19.96 -20.61 1.58
N ARG A 132 19.27 -21.20 2.56
CA ARG A 132 17.84 -21.52 2.46
C ARG A 132 16.95 -20.36 2.92
N HIS A 133 17.47 -19.47 3.76
CA HIS A 133 16.76 -18.39 4.46
C HIS A 133 15.65 -18.87 5.41
N TRP A 134 14.73 -19.70 4.92
CA TRP A 134 13.72 -20.45 5.67
C TRP A 134 13.91 -21.95 5.47
N PHE A 135 13.80 -22.74 6.53
CA PHE A 135 13.89 -24.20 6.43
C PHE A 135 12.83 -24.90 7.30
N PRO A 136 12.29 -26.04 6.84
CA PRO A 136 11.29 -26.78 7.59
C PRO A 136 11.90 -27.50 8.79
N VAL A 137 11.13 -27.59 9.87
CA VAL A 137 11.40 -28.42 11.04
C VAL A 137 10.19 -29.29 11.29
N ARG A 138 10.42 -30.60 11.46
CA ARG A 138 9.40 -31.60 11.74
C ARG A 138 9.77 -32.35 13.01
N VAL A 139 8.84 -32.37 13.97
CA VAL A 139 8.95 -33.15 15.20
C VAL A 139 7.77 -34.11 15.26
N MET A 140 8.03 -35.41 15.18
CA MET A 140 7.01 -36.45 15.22
C MET A 140 7.03 -37.18 16.56
N PHE A 141 5.85 -37.49 17.08
CA PHE A 141 5.63 -38.31 18.27
C PHE A 141 4.83 -39.55 17.87
N ASP A 142 5.47 -40.72 17.90
CA ASP A 142 4.84 -42.02 17.70
C ASP A 142 4.48 -42.61 19.07
N LEU A 143 3.19 -42.50 19.43
CA LEU A 143 2.64 -42.93 20.72
C LEU A 143 2.49 -44.46 20.80
N GLN A 144 2.50 -45.16 19.66
CA GLN A 144 2.39 -46.62 19.62
C GLN A 144 3.75 -47.27 19.84
N LYS A 145 4.80 -46.73 19.20
CA LYS A 145 6.17 -47.23 19.35
C LYS A 145 6.91 -46.63 20.54
N GLY A 146 6.40 -45.55 21.13
CA GLY A 146 7.10 -44.82 22.18
C GLY A 146 8.39 -44.19 21.62
N GLN A 147 8.28 -43.48 20.51
CA GLN A 147 9.42 -42.86 19.82
C GLN A 147 9.13 -41.41 19.45
N VAL A 148 10.18 -40.60 19.46
CA VAL A 148 10.19 -39.26 18.88
C VAL A 148 11.10 -39.22 17.67
N ALA A 149 10.77 -38.39 16.70
CA ALA A 149 11.59 -38.15 15.53
C ALA A 149 11.79 -36.65 15.28
N LEU A 150 12.96 -36.29 14.77
CA LEU A 150 13.31 -34.93 14.38
C LEU A 150 13.86 -34.93 12.96
N GLN A 151 13.36 -34.00 12.15
CA GLN A 151 13.90 -33.70 10.84
C GLN A 151 14.05 -32.17 10.71
N ILE A 152 15.20 -31.72 10.24
CA ILE A 152 15.51 -30.30 10.03
C ILE A 152 16.03 -30.12 8.62
N ALA A 153 15.47 -29.13 7.91
CA ALA A 153 15.76 -28.85 6.51
C ALA A 153 15.55 -30.12 5.64
N ASP A 154 16.59 -30.52 4.90
CA ASP A 154 16.66 -31.71 4.05
C ASP A 154 17.44 -32.85 4.68
N GLN A 155 17.82 -32.74 5.96
CA GLN A 155 18.54 -33.80 6.64
C GLN A 155 17.65 -35.04 6.80
N PRO A 156 18.24 -36.25 6.86
CA PRO A 156 17.51 -37.47 7.18
C PRO A 156 16.82 -37.36 8.54
N GLU A 157 15.61 -37.93 8.64
CA GLU A 157 14.90 -38.03 9.91
C GLU A 157 15.69 -38.89 10.89
N GLN A 158 15.88 -38.38 12.11
CA GLN A 158 16.49 -39.11 13.21
C GLN A 158 15.41 -39.52 14.21
N THR A 159 15.54 -40.68 14.84
CA THR A 159 14.54 -41.22 15.78
C THR A 159 15.20 -41.64 17.09
N ALA A 160 14.46 -41.50 18.20
CA ALA A 160 14.91 -41.90 19.53
C ALA A 160 13.74 -42.44 20.37
N PRO A 161 13.98 -43.40 21.28
CA PRO A 161 12.95 -43.89 22.20
C PRO A 161 12.55 -42.80 23.21
N ALA A 162 11.27 -42.75 23.55
CA ALA A 162 10.70 -41.81 24.50
C ALA A 162 9.52 -42.41 25.27
N SER A 163 9.37 -42.08 26.55
CA SER A 163 8.21 -42.53 27.33
C SER A 163 6.98 -41.71 26.96
N LEU A 164 6.11 -42.26 26.11
CA LEU A 164 4.91 -41.59 25.61
C LEU A 164 3.67 -42.41 25.95
N GLN A 165 2.58 -41.75 26.33
CA GLN A 165 1.29 -42.40 26.57
C GLN A 165 0.23 -41.89 25.58
N SER A 166 -0.70 -42.77 25.22
CA SER A 166 -1.83 -42.47 24.35
C SER A 166 -3.13 -42.48 25.17
N PRO A 167 -4.00 -41.45 25.07
CA PRO A 167 -3.88 -40.25 24.22
C PRO A 167 -2.90 -39.21 24.77
N TYR A 168 -2.40 -38.36 23.88
CA TYR A 168 -1.52 -37.23 24.21
C TYR A 168 -2.16 -35.91 23.77
N ALA A 169 -2.15 -34.87 24.59
CA ALA A 169 -2.81 -33.57 24.38
C ALA A 169 -1.78 -32.40 24.44
N PRO A 170 -0.96 -32.24 23.39
CA PRO A 170 0.22 -31.39 23.44
C PRO A 170 -0.13 -29.92 23.70
N ARG A 171 0.55 -29.32 24.68
CA ARG A 171 0.71 -27.88 24.83
C ARG A 171 2.08 -27.49 24.28
N VAL A 172 2.08 -26.58 23.31
CA VAL A 172 3.27 -26.18 22.56
C VAL A 172 3.55 -24.72 22.84
N THR A 173 4.75 -24.41 23.33
CA THR A 173 5.17 -23.04 23.64
C THR A 173 6.47 -22.76 22.90
N PHE A 174 6.47 -21.75 22.02
CA PHE A 174 7.66 -21.24 21.35
C PHE A 174 8.24 -20.04 22.09
N GLY A 175 9.57 -19.92 22.10
CA GLY A 175 10.27 -18.84 22.79
C GLY A 175 10.16 -18.96 24.31
N ARG A 176 10.05 -17.82 25.00
CA ARG A 176 10.14 -17.74 26.46
C ARG A 176 9.02 -18.56 27.11
N SER A 177 9.37 -19.32 28.15
CA SER A 177 8.41 -19.94 29.07
C SER A 177 8.86 -19.75 30.52
N ASP A 178 8.12 -20.29 31.48
CA ASP A 178 8.47 -20.19 32.90
C ASP A 178 9.81 -20.89 33.23
N TYR A 179 10.25 -21.83 32.38
CA TYR A 179 11.52 -22.55 32.52
C TYR A 179 12.53 -22.24 31.41
N MET A 180 12.07 -21.81 30.22
CA MET A 180 12.95 -21.40 29.12
C MET A 180 13.12 -19.89 29.14
N ILE A 181 14.19 -19.42 29.77
CA ILE A 181 14.57 -18.01 29.67
C ILE A 181 15.51 -17.79 28.50
N ASP A 182 16.48 -18.68 28.30
CA ASP A 182 17.48 -18.58 27.23
C ASP A 182 16.83 -18.99 25.92
N VAL A 183 16.51 -18.00 25.10
CA VAL A 183 15.80 -18.17 23.84
C VAL A 183 16.55 -17.41 22.75
N PRO A 184 16.76 -18.02 21.57
CA PRO A 184 17.39 -17.32 20.47
C PRO A 184 16.39 -16.33 19.86
N SER A 185 16.87 -15.35 19.13
CA SER A 185 16.01 -14.65 18.18
C SER A 185 15.72 -15.59 17.00
N PHE A 186 14.49 -15.66 16.51
CA PHE A 186 14.14 -16.47 15.33
C PHE A 186 12.82 -16.02 14.72
N SER A 187 12.53 -16.45 13.50
CA SER A 187 11.21 -16.25 12.88
C SER A 187 10.55 -17.60 12.64
N LEU A 188 9.23 -17.64 12.83
CA LEU A 188 8.38 -18.83 12.73
C LEU A 188 7.25 -18.58 11.76
N ARG A 189 7.02 -19.49 10.80
CA ARG A 189 5.82 -19.49 9.96
C ARG A 189 5.32 -20.91 9.70
N ASN A 190 4.14 -21.02 9.08
CA ASN A 190 3.55 -22.29 8.64
C ASN A 190 3.43 -23.35 9.76
N PHE A 191 3.14 -22.94 11.00
CA PHE A 191 3.01 -23.89 12.10
C PHE A 191 1.75 -24.75 11.94
N GLN A 192 1.94 -26.07 11.98
CA GLN A 192 0.88 -27.05 11.87
C GLN A 192 1.13 -28.17 12.87
N ILE A 193 0.04 -28.73 13.40
CA ILE A 193 0.09 -29.87 14.29
C ILE A 193 -1.03 -30.85 13.95
N GLY A 194 -0.72 -32.14 13.87
CA GLY A 194 -1.74 -33.14 13.66
C GLY A 194 -1.24 -34.48 13.16
N ASN A 195 -2.19 -35.28 12.69
CA ASN A 195 -1.99 -36.55 12.02
C ASN A 195 -2.92 -36.64 10.80
N LEU A 196 -3.08 -37.83 10.22
CA LEU A 196 -3.95 -38.05 9.06
C LEU A 196 -5.45 -37.82 9.37
N GLU A 197 -5.88 -37.99 10.61
CA GLU A 197 -7.29 -37.84 11.02
C GLU A 197 -7.65 -36.39 11.36
N LYS A 198 -6.75 -35.70 12.07
CA LYS A 198 -6.96 -34.35 12.56
C LYS A 198 -5.71 -33.51 12.34
N LYS A 199 -5.87 -32.44 11.57
CA LYS A 199 -4.82 -31.46 11.28
C LYS A 199 -5.27 -30.05 11.65
N ILE A 200 -4.45 -29.36 12.44
CA ILE A 200 -4.67 -27.97 12.85
C ILE A 200 -3.55 -27.14 12.24
N ILE A 201 -3.93 -26.10 11.50
CA ILE A 201 -3.01 -25.20 10.80
C ILE A 201 -3.12 -23.82 11.46
N PHE A 202 -1.98 -23.23 11.79
CA PHE A 202 -1.84 -21.85 12.23
C PHE A 202 -1.20 -21.05 11.11
N PRO A 203 -1.98 -20.26 10.35
CA PRO A 203 -1.42 -19.46 9.26
C PRO A 203 -0.45 -18.39 9.76
N LEU A 204 -0.66 -17.86 10.97
CA LEU A 204 0.12 -16.74 11.53
C LEU A 204 0.07 -15.51 10.61
N ARG A 205 -1.16 -15.07 10.30
CA ARG A 205 -1.47 -13.95 9.40
C ARG A 205 -2.10 -12.76 10.14
N GLU A 206 -1.88 -12.66 11.44
CA GLU A 206 -2.23 -11.48 12.20
C GLU A 206 -1.26 -10.34 11.88
N SER A 207 -1.77 -9.11 11.88
CA SER A 207 -0.98 -7.88 11.75
C SER A 207 -0.79 -7.16 13.09
N ALA A 208 -1.68 -7.43 14.06
CA ALA A 208 -1.67 -6.80 15.37
C ALA A 208 -2.30 -7.68 16.45
N GLY A 209 -2.09 -7.30 17.71
CA GLY A 209 -2.66 -7.97 18.87
C GLY A 209 -1.87 -9.20 19.32
N ASN A 210 -2.48 -9.98 20.22
CA ASN A 210 -1.82 -11.06 20.95
C ASN A 210 -2.49 -12.43 20.78
N LYS A 211 -3.49 -12.57 19.91
CA LYS A 211 -4.24 -13.81 19.73
C LYS A 211 -3.68 -14.59 18.54
N LEU A 212 -3.61 -15.91 18.68
CA LEU A 212 -3.23 -16.82 17.60
C LEU A 212 -4.46 -17.57 17.11
N HIS A 213 -4.80 -17.36 15.83
CA HIS A 213 -5.93 -18.00 15.19
C HIS A 213 -5.48 -19.20 14.36
N ASN A 214 -6.29 -20.26 14.40
CA ASN A 214 -6.13 -21.36 13.44
C ASN A 214 -6.69 -20.96 12.06
N ALA A 215 -6.54 -21.83 11.06
CA ALA A 215 -7.01 -21.59 9.69
C ALA A 215 -8.54 -21.40 9.59
N SER A 216 -9.33 -21.88 10.57
CA SER A 216 -10.78 -21.65 10.64
C SER A 216 -11.16 -20.31 11.30
N GLY A 217 -10.18 -19.57 11.83
CA GLY A 217 -10.41 -18.31 12.54
C GLY A 217 -10.72 -18.46 14.03
N GLU A 218 -10.60 -19.66 14.60
CA GLU A 218 -10.75 -19.89 16.05
C GLU A 218 -9.47 -19.48 16.78
N VAL A 219 -9.61 -18.77 17.90
CA VAL A 219 -8.48 -18.41 18.77
C VAL A 219 -8.02 -19.64 19.55
N MET A 220 -6.87 -20.19 19.20
CA MET A 220 -6.29 -21.38 19.85
C MET A 220 -4.93 -21.14 20.50
N GLY A 221 -4.49 -19.89 20.60
CA GLY A 221 -3.25 -19.54 21.28
C GLY A 221 -3.11 -18.05 21.60
N LYS A 222 -1.98 -17.69 22.21
CA LYS A 222 -1.61 -16.32 22.53
C LYS A 222 -0.12 -16.09 22.25
N VAL A 223 0.23 -14.92 21.73
CA VAL A 223 1.61 -14.44 21.63
C VAL A 223 1.82 -13.23 22.52
N THR A 224 2.99 -13.09 23.14
CA THR A 224 3.41 -11.91 23.90
C THR A 224 4.74 -11.40 23.35
N ASN A 225 4.86 -10.09 23.17
CA ASN A 225 6.04 -9.43 22.62
C ASN A 225 6.51 -9.98 21.26
N GLY A 226 5.59 -10.52 20.45
CA GLY A 226 5.91 -11.02 19.11
C GLY A 226 5.74 -9.93 18.07
N THR A 227 6.61 -9.92 17.07
CA THR A 227 6.52 -9.00 15.93
C THR A 227 5.88 -9.75 14.76
N TRP A 228 4.74 -9.25 14.28
CA TRP A 228 4.02 -9.84 13.16
C TRP A 228 4.71 -9.51 11.83
N LEU A 229 5.25 -10.54 11.17
CA LEU A 229 5.99 -10.38 9.91
C LEU A 229 5.07 -10.00 8.74
N LEU A 230 3.76 -10.19 8.88
CA LEU A 230 2.79 -9.77 7.87
C LEU A 230 2.89 -8.28 7.56
N ASN A 231 3.20 -7.45 8.57
CA ASN A 231 3.37 -6.02 8.39
C ASN A 231 4.50 -5.69 7.41
N HIS A 232 5.54 -6.53 7.32
CA HIS A 232 6.66 -6.32 6.40
C HIS A 232 6.32 -6.68 4.95
N ALA A 233 5.23 -7.42 4.71
CA ALA A 233 4.70 -7.71 3.38
C ALA A 233 3.69 -6.66 2.89
N TYR A 234 3.35 -5.69 3.75
CA TYR A 234 2.49 -4.55 3.40
C TYR A 234 3.24 -3.22 3.48
N HIS A 235 3.94 -2.95 4.59
CA HIS A 235 4.65 -1.70 4.79
C HIS A 235 6.05 -1.72 4.18
N TRP A 236 6.31 -0.79 3.26
CA TRP A 236 7.65 -0.62 2.69
C TRP A 236 8.66 -0.22 3.78
N GLN A 237 9.68 -1.05 3.97
CA GLN A 237 10.75 -0.80 4.92
C GLN A 237 11.80 0.11 4.30
N LYS A 238 11.90 1.35 4.80
CA LYS A 238 12.98 2.26 4.43
C LYS A 238 14.28 1.85 5.13
N HIS A 239 15.34 1.63 4.36
CA HIS A 239 16.65 1.23 4.87
C HIS A 239 17.58 2.42 5.11
N VAL A 240 18.03 3.04 4.03
CA VAL A 240 19.02 4.13 4.07
C VAL A 240 18.85 5.07 2.88
N SER A 241 19.33 6.30 3.05
CA SER A 241 19.51 7.25 1.96
C SER A 241 21.00 7.53 1.72
N MET A 242 21.40 7.58 0.45
CA MET A 242 22.76 7.88 0.01
C MET A 242 22.73 9.09 -0.93
N TYR A 243 23.76 9.92 -0.86
CA TYR A 243 23.79 11.23 -1.51
C TYR A 243 25.02 11.36 -2.41
N SER A 244 24.86 12.07 -3.52
CA SER A 244 25.92 12.44 -4.44
C SER A 244 25.71 13.90 -4.85
N SER A 245 26.78 14.69 -4.86
CA SER A 245 26.76 16.07 -5.36
C SER A 245 26.84 16.18 -6.88
N SER A 246 26.97 15.03 -7.57
CA SER A 246 27.04 14.90 -9.02
C SER A 246 26.10 13.79 -9.50
N PRO A 247 25.77 13.73 -10.81
CA PRO A 247 24.89 12.70 -11.34
C PRO A 247 25.43 11.31 -11.01
N ALA A 248 24.52 10.42 -10.64
CA ALA A 248 24.85 9.08 -10.17
C ALA A 248 23.94 8.03 -10.81
N ALA A 249 24.41 6.79 -10.84
CA ALA A 249 23.64 5.62 -11.23
C ALA A 249 23.43 4.70 -10.03
N SER A 250 22.45 3.80 -10.11
CA SER A 250 22.18 2.82 -9.06
C SER A 250 21.77 1.47 -9.62
N GLU A 251 22.32 0.40 -9.02
CA GLU A 251 21.99 -0.99 -9.38
C GLU A 251 21.94 -1.90 -8.16
N TYR A 252 21.04 -2.89 -8.21
CA TYR A 252 21.04 -4.01 -7.28
C TYR A 252 21.80 -5.21 -7.90
N ASP A 253 22.78 -5.74 -7.16
CA ASP A 253 23.47 -6.98 -7.50
C ASP A 253 22.85 -8.16 -6.73
N PRO A 254 22.07 -9.02 -7.41
CA PRO A 254 21.44 -10.18 -6.78
C PRO A 254 22.45 -11.28 -6.40
N LYS A 255 23.68 -11.29 -6.95
CA LYS A 255 24.72 -12.26 -6.59
C LYS A 255 25.29 -11.94 -5.22
N ARG A 256 25.62 -10.66 -4.99
CA ARG A 256 26.22 -10.18 -3.72
C ARG A 256 25.19 -9.68 -2.71
N LYS A 257 23.91 -9.54 -3.09
CA LYS A 257 22.86 -8.90 -2.29
C LYS A 257 23.22 -7.47 -1.89
N SER A 258 23.92 -6.77 -2.78
CA SER A 258 24.43 -5.42 -2.56
C SER A 258 23.77 -4.42 -3.50
N ILE A 259 23.56 -3.20 -3.02
CA ILE A 259 23.14 -2.06 -3.85
C ILE A 259 24.35 -1.17 -4.08
N TYR A 260 24.63 -0.91 -5.35
CA TYR A 260 25.68 -0.01 -5.80
C TYR A 260 25.08 1.35 -6.15
N TYR A 261 25.67 2.40 -5.60
CA TYR A 261 25.35 3.79 -5.92
C TYR A 261 26.62 4.51 -6.34
N ILE A 262 26.71 4.87 -7.61
CA ILE A 262 27.97 5.17 -8.29
C ILE A 262 27.91 6.50 -9.00
N ASN A 263 28.96 7.31 -8.86
CA ASN A 263 29.13 8.55 -9.61
C ASN A 263 30.50 8.55 -10.32
N GLY A 264 30.95 9.71 -10.81
CA GLY A 264 32.17 9.82 -11.59
C GLY A 264 33.47 9.44 -10.84
N ASP A 265 33.52 9.54 -9.52
CA ASP A 265 34.77 9.40 -8.75
C ASP A 265 34.68 8.45 -7.55
N SER A 266 33.48 7.96 -7.22
CA SER A 266 33.25 7.11 -6.06
C SER A 266 32.10 6.12 -6.24
N LEU A 267 32.12 5.11 -5.38
CA LEU A 267 31.11 4.06 -5.23
C LEU A 267 30.69 3.97 -3.76
N GLN A 268 29.39 4.02 -3.52
CA GLN A 268 28.77 3.63 -2.24
C GLN A 268 28.12 2.25 -2.41
N ILE A 269 28.34 1.37 -1.43
CA ILE A 269 27.83 -0.01 -1.41
C ILE A 269 26.97 -0.17 -0.16
N TYR A 270 25.76 -0.71 -0.31
CA TYR A 270 24.88 -1.09 0.79
C TYR A 270 24.55 -2.58 0.72
N GLN A 271 24.87 -3.35 1.76
CA GLN A 271 24.56 -4.77 1.85
C GLN A 271 23.15 -4.97 2.44
N VAL A 272 22.23 -5.51 1.66
CA VAL A 272 20.80 -5.60 2.04
C VAL A 272 20.57 -6.47 3.27
N GLN A 273 21.34 -7.55 3.42
CA GLN A 273 21.17 -8.50 4.53
C GLN A 273 21.72 -8.00 5.87
N THR A 274 22.85 -7.28 5.84
CA THR A 274 23.55 -6.86 7.07
C THR A 274 23.32 -5.39 7.42
N GLY A 275 22.76 -4.61 6.49
CA GLY A 275 22.66 -3.16 6.62
C GLY A 275 24.00 -2.43 6.53
N GLN A 276 25.10 -3.13 6.24
CA GLN A 276 26.43 -2.54 6.21
C GLN A 276 26.58 -1.60 5.02
N LYS A 277 27.11 -0.40 5.27
CA LYS A 277 27.46 0.59 4.26
C LYS A 277 28.98 0.71 4.12
N ARG A 278 29.46 0.75 2.88
CA ARG A 278 30.86 1.05 2.54
C ARG A 278 30.93 2.12 1.46
N SER A 279 32.01 2.90 1.46
CA SER A 279 32.29 3.85 0.39
C SER A 279 33.73 3.67 -0.10
N ILE A 280 33.91 3.81 -1.41
CA ILE A 280 35.17 3.57 -2.11
C ILE A 280 35.38 4.72 -3.07
N ARG A 281 36.56 5.34 -3.02
CA ARG A 281 36.99 6.31 -4.02
C ARG A 281 37.74 5.56 -5.12
N PHE A 282 37.45 5.87 -6.38
CA PHE A 282 38.14 5.23 -7.50
C PHE A 282 39.58 5.72 -7.60
N GLN A 283 40.50 4.82 -7.98
CA GLN A 283 41.87 5.19 -8.29
C GLN A 283 41.94 6.08 -9.54
N THR A 284 41.14 5.75 -10.55
CA THR A 284 40.92 6.55 -11.75
C THR A 284 39.43 6.83 -11.87
N PRO A 285 38.99 8.09 -12.08
CA PRO A 285 37.59 8.41 -12.31
C PRO A 285 36.98 7.66 -13.49
N CYS A 286 35.65 7.62 -13.55
CA CYS A 286 34.94 7.07 -14.70
C CYS A 286 35.35 7.83 -15.98
N PRO A 287 35.73 7.13 -17.07
CA PRO A 287 36.11 7.78 -18.31
C PRO A 287 34.91 8.40 -19.06
N MET A 288 33.68 8.02 -18.69
CA MET A 288 32.43 8.55 -19.25
C MET A 288 31.88 9.67 -18.35
N LYS A 289 31.33 10.74 -18.96
CA LYS A 289 30.64 11.80 -18.23
C LYS A 289 29.19 11.41 -17.90
N PHE A 290 28.82 11.34 -16.63
CA PHE A 290 27.44 11.04 -16.25
C PHE A 290 26.48 12.18 -16.63
N LYS A 291 25.30 11.85 -17.17
CA LYS A 291 24.16 12.77 -17.37
C LYS A 291 22.94 12.24 -16.63
N LEU A 292 22.43 11.08 -17.06
CA LEU A 292 21.28 10.41 -16.44
C LEU A 292 21.72 9.20 -15.62
N GLY A 293 22.95 8.71 -15.73
CA GLY A 293 23.41 7.56 -14.98
C GLY A 293 22.56 6.32 -15.27
N ASN A 294 22.35 6.01 -16.55
CA ASN A 294 21.73 4.72 -16.90
C ASN A 294 22.76 3.61 -16.71
N SER A 295 22.31 2.47 -16.19
CA SER A 295 23.19 1.39 -15.80
C SER A 295 22.52 0.03 -15.91
N PHE A 296 23.35 -1.02 -15.83
CA PHE A 296 22.98 -2.42 -15.66
C PHE A 296 24.21 -3.23 -15.18
N ILE A 297 24.00 -4.47 -14.73
CA ILE A 297 25.08 -5.37 -14.33
C ILE A 297 25.16 -6.56 -15.29
N ASP A 298 26.37 -6.89 -15.74
CA ASP A 298 26.70 -8.16 -16.37
C ASP A 298 27.20 -9.14 -15.28
N PRO A 299 26.38 -10.11 -14.85
CA PRO A 299 26.74 -11.02 -13.78
C PRO A 299 27.80 -12.06 -14.22
N GLN A 300 28.02 -12.25 -15.54
CA GLN A 300 29.01 -13.22 -16.03
C GLN A 300 30.44 -12.72 -15.84
N GLU A 301 30.68 -11.43 -16.09
CA GLU A 301 32.00 -10.81 -15.94
C GLU A 301 32.16 -10.06 -14.61
N ASP A 302 31.13 -10.03 -13.76
CA ASP A 302 31.07 -9.18 -12.56
C ASP A 302 31.39 -7.71 -12.86
N ARG A 303 30.70 -7.12 -13.85
CA ARG A 303 30.88 -5.72 -14.23
C ARG A 303 29.59 -4.93 -14.20
N LEU A 304 29.65 -3.73 -13.64
CA LEU A 304 28.57 -2.73 -13.70
C LEU A 304 28.83 -1.82 -14.89
N TYR A 305 27.90 -1.78 -15.83
CA TYR A 305 27.97 -0.89 -16.99
C TYR A 305 27.17 0.38 -16.72
N VAL A 306 27.70 1.50 -17.20
CA VAL A 306 27.01 2.79 -17.28
C VAL A 306 27.00 3.24 -18.73
N TYR A 307 25.91 3.87 -19.14
CA TYR A 307 25.74 4.36 -20.51
C TYR A 307 24.91 5.63 -20.58
N GLU A 308 25.18 6.43 -21.62
CA GLU A 308 24.34 7.56 -21.99
C GLU A 308 23.91 7.45 -23.45
N THR A 309 22.67 7.84 -23.73
CA THR A 309 22.11 7.74 -25.10
C THR A 309 22.37 9.00 -25.92
N PHE A 310 22.63 10.14 -25.28
CA PHE A 310 22.77 11.44 -25.93
C PHE A 310 23.37 12.52 -25.03
N TYR A 311 24.20 13.39 -25.60
CA TYR A 311 24.70 14.63 -24.98
C TYR A 311 24.27 15.84 -25.82
N VAL A 312 23.82 16.91 -25.15
CA VAL A 312 23.33 18.13 -25.82
C VAL A 312 24.48 18.88 -26.50
N THR A 313 25.64 18.93 -25.84
CA THR A 313 26.87 19.48 -26.39
C THR A 313 27.69 18.37 -27.05
N PRO A 314 28.41 18.65 -28.16
CA PRO A 314 29.36 17.71 -28.73
C PRO A 314 30.27 17.12 -27.64
N TYR A 315 30.29 15.80 -27.55
CA TYR A 315 31.06 15.05 -26.56
C TYR A 315 31.91 14.01 -27.29
N GLU A 316 33.23 14.08 -27.08
CA GLU A 316 34.22 13.24 -27.77
C GLU A 316 34.71 12.07 -26.89
N GLY A 317 34.16 11.91 -25.67
CA GLY A 317 34.51 10.81 -24.78
C GLY A 317 33.65 9.57 -24.98
N PRO A 318 33.96 8.47 -24.25
CA PRO A 318 33.18 7.24 -24.34
C PRO A 318 31.76 7.44 -23.81
N THR A 319 30.79 6.81 -24.47
CA THR A 319 29.35 6.85 -24.17
C THR A 319 28.90 5.63 -23.37
N VAL A 320 29.76 4.60 -23.29
CA VAL A 320 29.60 3.41 -22.46
C VAL A 320 30.90 3.12 -21.73
N ALA A 321 30.81 2.91 -20.42
CA ALA A 321 31.92 2.49 -19.58
C ALA A 321 31.47 1.36 -18.64
N SER A 322 32.42 0.58 -18.11
CA SER A 322 32.12 -0.46 -17.14
C SER A 322 33.10 -0.45 -15.97
N LEU A 323 32.58 -0.71 -14.77
CA LEU A 323 33.32 -0.86 -13.53
C LEU A 323 33.46 -2.34 -13.21
N ASP A 324 34.68 -2.78 -12.92
CA ASP A 324 34.96 -4.10 -12.37
C ASP A 324 34.46 -4.19 -10.91
N LEU A 325 33.60 -5.15 -10.57
CA LEU A 325 33.04 -5.28 -9.22
C LEU A 325 33.94 -6.03 -8.23
N GLN A 326 35.10 -6.54 -8.67
CA GLN A 326 36.08 -7.20 -7.80
C GLN A 326 37.14 -6.20 -7.31
N ASN A 327 37.66 -5.36 -8.22
CA ASN A 327 38.75 -4.43 -7.91
C ASN A 327 38.39 -2.94 -8.07
N PHE A 328 37.16 -2.63 -8.51
CA PHE A 328 36.65 -1.26 -8.68
C PHE A 328 37.46 -0.40 -9.66
N THR A 329 37.93 -1.00 -10.75
CA THR A 329 38.61 -0.29 -11.85
C THR A 329 37.70 -0.08 -13.06
N TRP A 330 37.79 1.10 -13.66
CA TRP A 330 36.99 1.49 -14.83
C TRP A 330 37.63 1.07 -16.15
N ARG A 331 36.77 0.75 -17.13
CA ARG A 331 37.14 0.52 -18.53
C ARG A 331 36.21 1.29 -19.44
N ALA A 332 36.78 2.03 -20.40
CA ALA A 332 36.00 2.58 -21.51
C ALA A 332 35.59 1.44 -22.44
N GLU A 333 34.29 1.35 -22.75
CA GLU A 333 33.76 0.25 -23.56
C GLU A 333 33.47 0.68 -24.98
N SER A 334 32.76 1.79 -25.16
CA SER A 334 32.39 2.27 -26.48
C SER A 334 32.20 3.78 -26.50
N ASP A 335 32.47 4.36 -27.65
CA ASP A 335 32.12 5.71 -28.06
C ASP A 335 30.82 5.74 -28.90
N ASP A 336 30.28 4.58 -29.25
CA ASP A 336 29.06 4.43 -30.04
C ASP A 336 27.81 4.75 -29.21
N TYR A 337 26.81 5.38 -29.81
CA TYR A 337 25.57 5.75 -29.12
C TYR A 337 24.38 5.79 -30.08
N PRO A 338 23.14 5.71 -29.57
CA PRO A 338 21.94 5.70 -30.41
C PRO A 338 21.70 6.92 -31.32
N HIS A 339 22.52 7.97 -31.22
CA HIS A 339 22.35 9.28 -31.88
C HIS A 339 20.98 9.94 -31.66
N ARG A 340 20.32 9.61 -30.54
CA ARG A 340 18.98 10.09 -30.22
C ARG A 340 18.82 10.19 -28.71
N GLU A 341 18.23 11.29 -28.27
CA GLU A 341 17.83 11.43 -26.88
C GLU A 341 16.62 10.53 -26.59
N LEU A 342 16.78 9.66 -25.59
CA LEU A 342 15.79 8.65 -25.21
C LEU A 342 15.51 8.76 -23.71
N ASN A 343 15.09 9.92 -23.22
CA ASN A 343 14.78 10.12 -21.81
C ASN A 343 13.61 9.20 -21.39
N HIS A 344 13.69 8.65 -20.18
CA HIS A 344 12.73 7.66 -19.66
C HIS A 344 12.46 6.45 -20.58
N HIS A 345 13.48 6.00 -21.33
CA HIS A 345 13.43 4.70 -22.00
C HIS A 345 13.40 3.55 -21.01
N ALA A 346 12.82 2.43 -21.43
CA ALA A 346 12.92 1.16 -20.73
C ALA A 346 14.20 0.44 -21.13
N SER A 347 14.83 -0.29 -20.19
CA SER A 347 15.98 -1.12 -20.50
C SER A 347 16.00 -2.43 -19.71
N HIS A 348 16.52 -3.47 -20.33
CA HIS A 348 16.74 -4.78 -19.70
C HIS A 348 18.02 -5.41 -20.23
N PHE A 349 18.88 -5.89 -19.34
CA PHE A 349 20.04 -6.68 -19.75
C PHE A 349 19.62 -8.13 -20.01
N LEU A 350 20.13 -8.69 -21.09
CA LEU A 350 19.90 -10.08 -21.50
C LEU A 350 21.21 -10.87 -21.36
N PRO A 351 21.43 -11.57 -20.23
CA PRO A 351 22.70 -12.25 -19.97
C PRO A 351 23.05 -13.30 -21.02
N ASP A 352 22.08 -14.09 -21.49
CA ASP A 352 22.31 -15.19 -22.44
C ASP A 352 22.86 -14.69 -23.78
N TYR A 353 22.42 -13.50 -24.22
CA TYR A 353 22.86 -12.88 -25.47
C TYR A 353 24.01 -11.90 -25.25
N ARG A 354 24.34 -11.58 -24.00
CA ARG A 354 25.24 -10.47 -23.60
C ARG A 354 24.89 -9.17 -24.32
N LYS A 355 23.61 -8.80 -24.27
CA LYS A 355 23.07 -7.59 -24.91
C LYS A 355 22.24 -6.78 -23.91
N LEU A 356 22.39 -5.46 -23.94
CA LEU A 356 21.44 -4.54 -23.31
C LEU A 356 20.35 -4.21 -24.33
N LEU A 357 19.10 -4.44 -23.97
CA LEU A 357 17.94 -4.00 -24.72
C LEU A 357 17.47 -2.63 -24.20
N VAL A 358 17.16 -1.72 -25.13
CA VAL A 358 16.55 -0.41 -24.88
C VAL A 358 15.30 -0.27 -25.75
N PHE A 359 14.20 0.19 -25.15
CA PHE A 359 12.94 0.43 -25.84
C PHE A 359 12.31 1.76 -25.43
N GLY A 360 11.77 2.47 -26.43
CA GLY A 360 11.06 3.72 -26.23
C GLY A 360 11.94 4.87 -25.78
N GLY A 361 11.32 5.85 -25.12
CA GLY A 361 11.95 7.08 -24.65
C GLY A 361 11.50 8.31 -25.42
N PHE A 362 11.87 9.47 -24.89
CA PHE A 362 11.48 10.78 -25.41
C PHE A 362 12.70 11.67 -25.59
N GLY A 363 12.74 12.40 -26.70
CA GLY A 363 13.78 13.39 -26.96
C GLY A 363 13.57 14.07 -28.30
N ASN A 364 14.11 15.27 -28.46
CA ASN A 364 13.94 16.09 -29.67
C ASN A 364 12.48 16.21 -30.12
N THR A 365 11.54 16.37 -29.18
CA THR A 365 10.07 16.47 -29.41
C THR A 365 9.40 15.22 -30.00
N VAL A 366 10.06 14.05 -29.95
CA VAL A 366 9.53 12.80 -30.52
C VAL A 366 9.61 11.65 -29.51
N TYR A 367 8.51 10.92 -29.35
CA TYR A 367 8.45 9.62 -28.68
C TYR A 367 9.02 8.53 -29.59
N SER A 368 9.77 7.61 -29.03
CA SER A 368 10.33 6.48 -29.76
C SER A 368 9.52 5.21 -29.53
N ASN A 369 9.45 4.34 -30.52
CA ASN A 369 9.17 2.90 -30.37
C ASN A 369 10.31 2.05 -30.94
N ASP A 370 11.50 2.65 -31.13
CA ASP A 370 12.66 1.93 -31.61
C ASP A 370 13.09 0.88 -30.57
N LEU A 371 13.28 -0.35 -31.03
CA LEU A 371 13.96 -1.39 -30.27
C LEU A 371 15.46 -1.31 -30.58
N ARG A 372 16.32 -1.19 -29.57
CA ARG A 372 17.76 -1.04 -29.75
C ARG A 372 18.52 -2.03 -28.87
N PHE A 373 19.60 -2.58 -29.42
CA PHE A 373 20.49 -3.48 -28.69
C PHE A 373 21.90 -2.92 -28.66
N TYR A 374 22.49 -2.84 -27.47
CA TYR A 374 23.93 -2.69 -27.31
C TYR A 374 24.52 -4.08 -27.06
N ASP A 375 25.36 -4.53 -28.00
CA ASP A 375 26.03 -5.83 -27.92
C ASP A 375 27.38 -5.68 -27.22
N LEU A 376 27.58 -6.39 -26.10
CA LEU A 376 28.80 -6.28 -25.31
C LEU A 376 30.02 -6.88 -26.01
N LYS A 377 29.83 -7.77 -26.99
CA LYS A 377 30.93 -8.40 -27.77
C LYS A 377 31.41 -7.46 -28.87
N SER A 378 30.49 -6.93 -29.68
CA SER A 378 30.85 -5.99 -30.76
C SER A 378 31.07 -4.56 -30.26
N LYS A 379 30.56 -4.24 -29.06
CA LYS A 379 30.57 -2.91 -28.43
C LYS A 379 29.87 -1.84 -29.29
N ARG A 380 28.84 -2.27 -30.01
CA ARG A 380 28.06 -1.41 -30.92
C ARG A 380 26.58 -1.46 -30.59
N TRP A 381 25.93 -0.32 -30.80
CA TRP A 381 24.48 -0.22 -30.89
C TRP A 381 24.01 -0.72 -32.25
N SER A 382 22.88 -1.42 -32.25
CA SER A 382 22.22 -1.89 -33.45
C SER A 382 20.72 -1.77 -33.30
N MET A 383 20.04 -1.60 -34.43
CA MET A 383 18.59 -1.80 -34.51
C MET A 383 18.36 -3.17 -35.17
N PRO A 384 17.43 -3.99 -34.64
CA PRO A 384 16.94 -5.13 -35.40
C PRO A 384 16.25 -4.64 -36.68
N THR A 385 15.97 -5.54 -37.62
CA THR A 385 15.27 -5.23 -38.89
C THR A 385 13.78 -4.88 -38.72
N GLY A 386 13.45 -4.15 -37.64
CA GLY A 386 12.10 -3.79 -37.20
C GLY A 386 11.53 -4.78 -36.19
N LEU A 387 10.70 -4.27 -35.27
CA LEU A 387 9.76 -5.10 -34.50
C LEU A 387 8.81 -5.78 -35.49
N ARG A 388 8.65 -7.10 -35.36
CA ARG A 388 7.68 -7.88 -36.14
C ARG A 388 6.46 -8.17 -35.28
N GLY A 389 5.30 -8.46 -35.88
CA GLY A 389 4.07 -8.75 -35.15
C GLY A 389 3.27 -7.50 -34.78
N ASP A 390 2.69 -7.47 -33.59
CA ASP A 390 1.75 -6.41 -33.19
C ASP A 390 2.45 -5.07 -32.91
N PRO A 391 2.04 -3.95 -33.54
CA PRO A 391 2.72 -2.68 -33.35
C PRO A 391 2.63 -2.18 -31.91
N ILE A 392 3.78 -1.74 -31.38
CA ILE A 392 3.87 -1.02 -30.11
C ILE A 392 4.02 0.45 -30.42
N LEU A 393 3.05 1.26 -29.95
CA LEU A 393 3.03 2.70 -30.23
C LEU A 393 4.21 3.43 -29.58
N PRO A 394 4.72 4.52 -30.20
CA PRO A 394 5.76 5.37 -29.63
C PRO A 394 5.44 5.86 -28.21
N ARG A 395 6.40 5.63 -27.29
CA ARG A 395 6.18 5.89 -25.86
C ARG A 395 7.45 6.10 -25.04
N TYR A 396 7.28 6.74 -23.89
CA TYR A 396 8.27 6.90 -22.81
C TYR A 396 7.62 6.55 -21.46
N PHE A 397 8.39 6.51 -20.37
CA PHE A 397 7.94 5.99 -19.07
C PHE A 397 7.34 4.58 -19.19
N THR A 398 7.91 3.73 -20.04
CA THR A 398 7.49 2.33 -20.18
C THR A 398 8.40 1.44 -19.33
N SER A 399 7.95 0.23 -19.03
CA SER A 399 8.72 -0.73 -18.24
C SER A 399 8.87 -2.05 -18.97
N ILE A 400 10.02 -2.69 -18.77
CA ILE A 400 10.38 -3.95 -19.39
C ILE A 400 10.94 -4.90 -18.34
N GLY A 401 10.68 -6.19 -18.55
CA GLY A 401 11.22 -7.26 -17.71
C GLY A 401 11.21 -8.58 -18.45
N ARG A 402 12.04 -9.51 -17.98
CA ARG A 402 12.11 -10.88 -18.48
C ARG A 402 11.61 -11.83 -17.41
N SER A 403 10.76 -12.77 -17.81
CA SER A 403 10.35 -13.89 -16.97
C SER A 403 11.49 -14.89 -16.88
N GLY A 404 11.88 -15.25 -15.66
CA GLY A 404 12.89 -16.28 -15.42
C GLY A 404 12.41 -17.71 -15.72
N ILE A 405 11.10 -17.91 -15.92
CA ILE A 405 10.49 -19.23 -16.12
C ILE A 405 10.40 -19.60 -17.60
N ASP A 406 9.86 -18.69 -18.43
CA ASP A 406 9.67 -18.94 -19.87
C ASP A 406 10.60 -18.11 -20.76
N GLY A 407 11.48 -17.29 -20.15
CA GLY A 407 12.51 -16.53 -20.86
C GLY A 407 11.98 -15.37 -21.72
N LYS A 408 10.68 -15.11 -21.74
CA LYS A 408 10.06 -14.07 -22.56
C LYS A 408 10.24 -12.69 -21.96
N LEU A 409 10.34 -11.70 -22.83
CA LEU A 409 10.29 -10.29 -22.45
C LEU A 409 8.85 -9.80 -22.44
N TYR A 410 8.59 -8.87 -21.53
CA TYR A 410 7.31 -8.21 -21.40
C TYR A 410 7.51 -6.70 -21.34
N ILE A 411 6.70 -5.96 -22.09
CA ILE A 411 6.67 -4.50 -22.08
C ILE A 411 5.29 -4.06 -21.60
N PHE A 412 5.27 -3.22 -20.57
CA PHE A 412 4.04 -2.72 -19.96
C PHE A 412 3.97 -1.19 -20.05
N GLY A 413 2.84 -0.72 -20.56
CA GLY A 413 2.36 0.65 -20.45
C GLY A 413 3.30 1.74 -20.94
N GLY A 414 3.11 2.94 -20.40
CA GLY A 414 3.87 4.16 -20.67
C GLY A 414 2.98 5.31 -21.12
N MET A 415 3.57 6.34 -21.70
CA MET A 415 2.84 7.48 -22.28
C MET A 415 3.35 7.80 -23.68
N GLY A 416 2.49 8.34 -24.53
CA GLY A 416 2.89 8.78 -25.87
C GLY A 416 1.69 8.93 -26.79
N ASN A 417 1.89 8.73 -28.09
CA ASN A 417 0.81 8.74 -29.07
C ASN A 417 1.21 7.98 -30.33
N GLU A 418 0.24 7.70 -31.20
CA GLU A 418 0.45 6.94 -32.44
C GLU A 418 1.43 7.63 -33.41
N SER A 419 1.37 8.96 -33.54
CA SER A 419 2.24 9.71 -34.44
C SER A 419 3.70 9.81 -33.98
N GLY A 420 3.96 9.53 -32.69
CA GLY A 420 5.22 9.80 -32.02
C GLY A 420 5.53 11.28 -31.80
N GLN A 421 4.75 12.23 -32.30
CA GLN A 421 5.07 13.66 -32.20
C GLN A 421 4.51 14.25 -30.91
N HIS A 422 5.36 14.91 -30.11
CA HIS A 422 4.96 15.55 -28.85
C HIS A 422 3.81 16.58 -29.02
N ILE A 423 3.83 17.32 -30.13
CA ILE A 423 2.88 18.41 -30.40
C ILE A 423 1.42 17.95 -30.50
N VAL A 424 1.19 16.67 -30.78
CA VAL A 424 -0.15 16.08 -30.91
C VAL A 424 -0.81 15.86 -29.53
N GLY A 425 -0.04 15.93 -28.45
CA GLY A 425 -0.48 15.54 -27.10
C GLY A 425 -0.13 14.09 -26.79
N ARG A 426 -0.56 13.60 -25.63
CA ARG A 426 -0.20 12.26 -25.15
C ARG A 426 -1.39 11.55 -24.52
N GLN A 427 -1.38 10.23 -24.58
CA GLN A 427 -2.26 9.34 -23.83
C GLN A 427 -1.43 8.40 -22.96
N TYR A 428 -2.07 7.84 -21.94
CA TYR A 428 -1.49 6.76 -21.13
C TYR A 428 -1.78 5.43 -21.79
N PHE A 429 -0.80 4.54 -21.75
CA PHE A 429 -0.91 3.17 -22.21
C PHE A 429 -0.95 2.25 -20.98
N TYR A 430 -1.94 1.36 -20.94
CA TYR A 430 -2.07 0.29 -19.96
C TYR A 430 -2.20 -1.06 -20.67
N ASP A 431 -1.34 -1.25 -21.66
CA ASP A 431 -1.22 -2.43 -22.49
C ASP A 431 -0.04 -3.30 -22.05
N LEU A 432 -0.15 -4.59 -22.32
CA LEU A 432 0.93 -5.55 -22.11
C LEU A 432 1.28 -6.24 -23.43
N TYR A 433 2.56 -6.24 -23.76
CA TYR A 433 3.12 -6.98 -24.88
C TYR A 433 4.11 -8.00 -24.37
N THR A 434 4.20 -9.12 -25.08
CA THR A 434 5.36 -10.01 -25.00
C THR A 434 6.22 -9.85 -26.26
N ILE A 435 7.54 -9.96 -26.10
CA ILE A 435 8.50 -9.88 -27.20
C ILE A 435 9.44 -11.07 -27.10
N ASP A 436 9.63 -11.73 -28.24
CA ASP A 436 10.69 -12.71 -28.42
C ASP A 436 12.04 -11.99 -28.60
N PRO A 437 13.03 -12.20 -27.71
CA PRO A 437 14.29 -11.47 -27.74
C PRO A 437 15.19 -11.82 -28.95
N GLU A 438 14.98 -12.95 -29.63
CA GLU A 438 15.79 -13.38 -30.78
C GLU A 438 15.22 -12.83 -32.08
N THR A 439 13.91 -12.99 -32.26
CA THR A 439 13.23 -12.67 -33.52
C THR A 439 12.69 -11.24 -33.54
N GLY A 440 12.59 -10.59 -32.37
CA GLY A 440 11.92 -9.30 -32.21
C GLY A 440 10.41 -9.37 -32.49
N HIS A 441 9.83 -10.57 -32.49
CA HIS A 441 8.40 -10.75 -32.71
C HIS A 441 7.63 -10.36 -31.45
N SER A 442 6.79 -9.35 -31.59
CA SER A 442 5.93 -8.80 -30.56
C SER A 442 4.50 -9.33 -30.69
N LYS A 443 3.86 -9.55 -29.54
CA LYS A 443 2.45 -9.96 -29.45
C LYS A 443 1.79 -9.19 -28.32
N LYS A 444 0.70 -8.50 -28.63
CA LYS A 444 -0.14 -7.84 -27.63
C LYS A 444 -0.93 -8.90 -26.87
N LEU A 445 -0.90 -8.82 -25.55
CA LEU A 445 -1.66 -9.73 -24.68
C LEU A 445 -3.01 -9.11 -24.32
N TRP A 446 -3.01 -7.84 -23.91
CA TRP A 446 -4.22 -7.11 -23.56
C TRP A 446 -3.97 -5.59 -23.54
N ASP A 447 -5.06 -4.82 -23.46
CA ASP A 447 -5.10 -3.38 -23.33
C ASP A 447 -6.19 -3.01 -22.32
N LEU A 448 -5.85 -2.28 -21.27
CA LEU A 448 -6.81 -1.89 -20.24
C LEU A 448 -7.32 -0.47 -20.48
N GLN A 449 -8.63 -0.30 -20.38
CA GLN A 449 -9.23 1.02 -20.27
C GLN A 449 -9.09 1.49 -18.82
N TRP A 450 -8.46 2.64 -18.63
CA TRP A 450 -8.13 3.17 -17.32
C TRP A 450 -8.32 4.69 -17.34
N GLU A 451 -9.24 5.19 -16.51
CA GLU A 451 -9.68 6.59 -16.58
C GLU A 451 -9.38 7.38 -15.29
N GLU A 452 -9.22 6.71 -14.15
CA GLU A 452 -9.01 7.33 -12.84
C GLU A 452 -7.63 7.02 -12.29
N ASN A 453 -7.05 7.91 -11.48
CA ASN A 453 -5.75 7.68 -10.82
C ASN A 453 -4.63 7.26 -11.80
N LEU A 454 -4.52 8.00 -12.90
CA LEU A 454 -3.54 7.75 -13.95
C LEU A 454 -2.12 7.75 -13.38
N PHE A 455 -1.34 6.75 -13.79
CA PHE A 455 0.05 6.57 -13.39
C PHE A 455 0.90 6.13 -14.58
N VAL A 456 2.21 6.30 -14.44
CA VAL A 456 3.20 5.66 -15.29
C VAL A 456 3.99 4.58 -14.55
N PRO A 457 4.42 3.51 -15.24
CA PRO A 457 5.28 2.53 -14.64
C PRO A 457 6.71 3.06 -14.45
N ALA A 458 7.29 2.76 -13.31
CA ALA A 458 8.71 2.91 -13.03
C ALA A 458 9.51 1.78 -13.69
N ARG A 459 10.84 1.90 -13.65
CA ARG A 459 11.74 0.92 -14.28
C ARG A 459 11.67 -0.41 -13.54
N GLY A 460 11.94 -1.51 -14.25
CA GLY A 460 11.99 -2.84 -13.67
C GLY A 460 10.61 -3.46 -13.52
N LEU A 461 10.24 -4.29 -14.47
CA LEU A 461 9.06 -5.14 -14.40
C LEU A 461 9.48 -6.48 -13.78
N VAL A 462 8.89 -6.83 -12.64
CA VAL A 462 9.19 -8.05 -11.89
C VAL A 462 8.19 -9.13 -12.25
N ILE A 463 8.68 -10.31 -12.65
CA ILE A 463 7.85 -11.43 -13.10
C ILE A 463 8.35 -12.70 -12.41
N PRO A 464 7.94 -12.94 -11.15
CA PRO A 464 8.47 -14.04 -10.34
C PRO A 464 7.86 -15.39 -10.76
N ASP A 465 6.71 -15.37 -11.43
CA ASP A 465 5.97 -16.54 -11.89
C ASP A 465 5.28 -16.31 -13.25
N THR A 466 4.51 -17.30 -13.72
CA THR A 466 3.79 -17.23 -15.00
C THR A 466 2.39 -16.59 -14.92
N THR A 467 1.99 -16.14 -13.74
CA THR A 467 0.62 -15.66 -13.45
C THR A 467 0.59 -14.15 -13.31
N TRP A 468 1.53 -13.58 -12.56
CA TRP A 468 1.52 -12.18 -12.16
C TRP A 468 2.81 -11.47 -12.56
N LEU A 469 2.65 -10.26 -13.09
CA LEU A 469 3.73 -9.27 -13.16
C LEU A 469 3.53 -8.21 -12.08
N TYR A 470 4.62 -7.62 -11.62
CA TYR A 470 4.67 -6.63 -10.54
C TYR A 470 5.45 -5.40 -11.00
N MET A 471 4.95 -4.23 -10.65
CA MET A 471 5.54 -2.95 -11.06
C MET A 471 5.24 -1.85 -10.05
N LEU A 472 6.18 -0.91 -9.92
CA LEU A 472 5.99 0.33 -9.17
C LEU A 472 5.45 1.42 -10.10
N GLY A 473 4.39 2.12 -9.72
CA GLY A 473 3.80 3.18 -10.55
C GLY A 473 3.42 4.39 -9.74
N TYR A 474 3.56 5.57 -10.33
CA TYR A 474 3.29 6.86 -9.70
C TYR A 474 2.68 7.85 -10.70
N PRO A 475 1.90 8.84 -10.22
CA PRO A 475 1.39 9.93 -11.05
C PRO A 475 2.51 10.94 -11.30
N GLU A 476 3.12 10.87 -12.47
CA GLU A 476 4.24 11.71 -12.91
C GLU A 476 3.85 13.18 -13.18
N HIS A 477 2.57 13.47 -13.24
CA HIS A 477 2.07 14.84 -13.38
C HIS A 477 2.04 15.59 -12.03
N LEU A 478 2.35 14.92 -10.92
CA LEU A 478 2.40 15.49 -9.58
C LEU A 478 3.84 15.57 -9.07
N THR A 479 4.26 16.77 -8.68
CA THR A 479 5.57 17.03 -8.08
C THR A 479 5.83 16.15 -6.86
N HIS A 480 4.97 16.24 -5.84
CA HIS A 480 5.01 15.37 -4.66
C HIS A 480 3.92 14.32 -4.81
N SER A 481 4.30 13.05 -4.84
CA SER A 481 3.34 11.96 -4.93
C SER A 481 3.84 10.69 -4.26
N HIS A 482 3.10 9.60 -4.47
CA HIS A 482 3.38 8.32 -3.88
C HIS A 482 3.47 7.24 -4.96
N ILE A 483 4.56 6.48 -4.93
CA ILE A 483 4.73 5.25 -5.68
C ILE A 483 3.88 4.16 -5.01
N LYS A 484 3.09 3.47 -5.83
CA LYS A 484 2.30 2.30 -5.44
C LYS A 484 2.81 1.05 -6.15
N LEU A 485 2.86 -0.07 -5.45
CA LEU A 485 3.13 -1.37 -6.05
C LEU A 485 1.81 -1.94 -6.60
N ARG A 486 1.84 -2.41 -7.84
CA ARG A 486 0.70 -3.04 -8.50
C ARG A 486 1.12 -4.38 -9.07
N ARG A 487 0.20 -5.34 -9.05
CA ARG A 487 0.34 -6.56 -9.84
C ARG A 487 -0.75 -6.67 -10.89
N PHE A 488 -0.41 -7.24 -12.04
CA PHE A 488 -1.32 -7.49 -13.14
C PHE A 488 -1.26 -8.96 -13.53
N SER A 489 -2.40 -9.58 -13.79
CA SER A 489 -2.47 -10.93 -14.32
C SER A 489 -1.98 -10.89 -15.77
N ILE A 490 -0.99 -11.71 -16.08
CA ILE A 490 -0.45 -11.83 -17.44
C ILE A 490 -1.55 -12.30 -18.41
N ARG A 491 -2.51 -13.10 -17.92
CA ARG A 491 -3.57 -13.69 -18.75
C ARG A 491 -4.61 -12.68 -19.23
N ASP A 492 -5.11 -11.83 -18.34
CA ASP A 492 -6.31 -11.03 -18.59
C ASP A 492 -6.26 -9.59 -18.06
N GLY A 493 -5.11 -9.16 -17.49
CA GLY A 493 -4.93 -7.78 -17.01
C GLY A 493 -5.70 -7.45 -15.73
N LYS A 494 -6.33 -8.44 -15.07
CA LYS A 494 -6.84 -8.25 -13.69
C LYS A 494 -5.71 -7.74 -12.81
N HIS A 495 -6.01 -6.78 -11.95
CA HIS A 495 -4.97 -6.10 -11.20
C HIS A 495 -5.42 -5.76 -9.79
N GLU A 496 -4.43 -5.51 -8.94
CA GLU A 496 -4.62 -5.02 -7.58
C GLU A 496 -3.40 -4.21 -7.14
N GLU A 497 -3.64 -3.30 -6.20
CA GLU A 497 -2.59 -2.57 -5.50
C GLU A 497 -2.13 -3.37 -4.28
N LEU A 498 -0.83 -3.33 -4.02
CA LEU A 498 -0.16 -4.06 -2.96
C LEU A 498 0.70 -3.12 -2.13
N GLY A 499 0.84 -3.47 -0.86
CA GLY A 499 1.57 -2.67 0.12
C GLY A 499 1.00 -1.28 0.32
N ASP A 500 1.71 -0.47 1.09
CA ASP A 500 1.36 0.93 1.32
C ASP A 500 1.87 1.84 0.20
N SER A 501 2.88 2.67 0.42
CA SER A 501 3.42 3.57 -0.60
C SER A 501 4.79 4.08 -0.24
N ILE A 502 5.53 4.50 -1.28
CA ILE A 502 6.82 5.15 -1.13
C ILE A 502 6.69 6.60 -1.64
N PRO A 503 7.08 7.63 -0.86
CA PRO A 503 7.06 9.01 -1.35
C PRO A 503 8.05 9.23 -2.50
N ILE A 504 7.68 10.09 -3.45
CA ILE A 504 8.54 10.49 -4.58
C ILE A 504 8.34 11.97 -4.95
N TYR A 505 9.44 12.63 -5.31
CA TYR A 505 9.52 13.97 -5.88
C TYR A 505 9.87 13.92 -7.38
N SER A 506 8.93 14.22 -8.27
CA SER A 506 9.01 13.92 -9.72
C SER A 506 9.24 15.11 -10.68
N ASP A 507 9.82 16.22 -10.21
CA ASP A 507 10.02 17.44 -11.03
C ASP A 507 11.15 17.38 -12.07
N ARG A 508 12.00 16.34 -12.01
CA ARG A 508 13.26 16.27 -12.76
C ARG A 508 13.35 15.00 -13.60
N ILE A 509 13.98 15.13 -14.78
CA ILE A 509 14.15 14.02 -15.74
C ILE A 509 15.08 12.93 -15.16
N SER A 510 16.01 13.34 -14.29
CA SER A 510 16.88 12.40 -13.59
C SER A 510 16.17 11.59 -12.51
N THR A 511 15.02 12.05 -11.97
CA THR A 511 14.22 11.30 -11.00
C THR A 511 13.75 9.97 -11.62
N ARG A 512 13.93 8.89 -10.88
CA ARG A 512 13.47 7.55 -11.25
C ARG A 512 13.24 6.66 -10.04
N ALA A 513 12.36 5.68 -10.23
CA ALA A 513 12.29 4.52 -9.37
C ALA A 513 12.59 3.25 -10.17
N ARG A 514 13.11 2.23 -9.49
CA ARG A 514 13.28 0.89 -10.07
C ARG A 514 12.93 -0.21 -9.08
N LEU A 515 12.21 -1.22 -9.55
CA LEU A 515 11.86 -2.41 -8.80
C LEU A 515 12.76 -3.60 -9.17
N TYR A 516 13.19 -4.33 -8.15
CA TYR A 516 13.89 -5.61 -8.27
C TYR A 516 13.19 -6.67 -7.42
N PHE A 517 13.41 -7.93 -7.76
CA PHE A 517 12.99 -9.07 -6.96
C PHE A 517 14.17 -9.96 -6.66
N ASP A 518 14.34 -10.30 -5.38
CA ASP A 518 15.32 -11.27 -4.94
C ASP A 518 14.62 -12.52 -4.40
N ALA A 519 14.65 -13.59 -5.20
CA ALA A 519 13.98 -14.85 -4.87
C ALA A 519 14.59 -15.54 -3.64
N HIS A 520 15.89 -15.36 -3.40
CA HIS A 520 16.57 -15.97 -2.26
C HIS A 520 16.25 -15.24 -0.96
N LEU A 521 16.19 -13.90 -1.00
CA LEU A 521 15.77 -13.11 0.16
C LEU A 521 14.25 -13.11 0.36
N GLY A 522 13.48 -13.49 -0.67
CA GLY A 522 12.03 -13.37 -0.65
C GLY A 522 11.59 -11.91 -0.49
N LYS A 523 12.26 -10.98 -1.18
CA LYS A 523 12.00 -9.54 -1.05
C LYS A 523 11.86 -8.85 -2.40
N LEU A 524 10.96 -7.89 -2.45
CA LEU A 524 10.98 -6.82 -3.44
C LEU A 524 11.89 -5.70 -2.94
N ILE A 525 12.72 -5.16 -3.81
CA ILE A 525 13.65 -4.07 -3.49
C ILE A 525 13.32 -2.90 -4.42
N ALA A 526 13.05 -1.74 -3.83
CA ALA A 526 12.75 -0.51 -4.55
C ALA A 526 13.88 0.50 -4.35
N LEU A 527 14.44 0.96 -5.47
CA LEU A 527 15.43 2.04 -5.50
C LEU A 527 14.74 3.31 -6.00
N VAL A 528 14.63 4.32 -5.15
CA VAL A 528 14.05 5.63 -5.50
C VAL A 528 15.17 6.65 -5.53
N GLN A 529 15.49 7.15 -6.72
CA GLN A 529 16.56 8.11 -6.95
C GLN A 529 15.97 9.44 -7.42
N GLU A 530 16.22 10.49 -6.66
CA GLU A 530 15.61 11.81 -6.83
C GLU A 530 16.69 12.87 -7.01
N SER A 531 16.33 13.93 -7.74
CA SER A 531 17.15 15.12 -7.93
C SER A 531 16.28 16.37 -7.89
N ASP A 532 16.82 17.45 -7.34
CA ASP A 532 16.18 18.77 -7.33
C ASP A 532 16.69 19.68 -8.47
N ASP A 533 17.86 19.39 -9.06
CA ASP A 533 18.53 20.22 -10.06
C ASP A 533 19.13 19.45 -11.26
N ASP A 534 18.79 18.17 -11.43
CA ASP A 534 19.38 17.24 -12.41
C ASP A 534 20.90 16.99 -12.25
N VAL A 535 21.51 17.46 -11.15
CA VAL A 535 22.93 17.31 -10.84
C VAL A 535 23.12 16.54 -9.54
N ARG A 536 22.58 17.03 -8.43
CA ARG A 536 22.60 16.36 -7.14
C ARG A 536 21.65 15.17 -7.18
N SER A 537 22.08 14.07 -6.60
CA SER A 537 21.32 12.83 -6.62
C SER A 537 21.21 12.25 -5.21
N LYS A 538 19.99 11.86 -4.84
CA LYS A 538 19.67 11.16 -3.60
C LYS A 538 19.05 9.81 -3.95
N LEU A 539 19.69 8.73 -3.53
CA LEU A 539 19.12 7.39 -3.61
C LEU A 539 18.54 7.00 -2.24
N THR A 540 17.29 6.55 -2.20
CA THR A 540 16.68 5.93 -1.03
C THR A 540 16.30 4.48 -1.33
N ILE A 541 16.66 3.58 -0.42
CA ILE A 541 16.49 2.14 -0.55
C ILE A 541 15.31 1.68 0.29
N TYR A 542 14.39 0.94 -0.32
CA TYR A 542 13.26 0.31 0.36
C TYR A 542 13.20 -1.19 0.08
N SER A 543 12.63 -1.97 0.99
CA SER A 543 12.25 -3.37 0.73
C SER A 543 10.86 -3.70 1.21
N LEU A 544 10.24 -4.71 0.60
CA LEU A 544 8.97 -5.30 0.99
C LEU A 544 9.09 -6.82 0.97
N ASP A 545 8.60 -7.50 1.99
CA ASP A 545 8.60 -8.97 2.03
C ASP A 545 7.64 -9.53 0.98
N PHE A 546 8.07 -10.60 0.32
CA PHE A 546 7.35 -11.24 -0.76
C PHE A 546 6.83 -12.64 -0.31
N PRO A 547 5.58 -13.02 -0.62
CA PRO A 547 4.59 -12.28 -1.41
C PRO A 547 4.05 -11.04 -0.69
N ALA A 548 3.97 -9.94 -1.42
CA ALA A 548 3.36 -8.69 -0.96
C ALA A 548 1.84 -8.86 -0.87
N ILE A 549 1.23 -8.14 0.07
CA ILE A 549 -0.22 -8.23 0.35
C ILE A 549 -0.93 -6.89 0.16
N ASN A 550 -2.25 -6.92 0.03
CA ASN A 550 -3.09 -5.73 0.02
C ASN A 550 -3.66 -5.41 1.41
N GLU A 551 -4.31 -4.25 1.53
CA GLU A 551 -4.87 -3.75 2.80
C GLU A 551 -5.95 -4.68 3.38
N ALA A 552 -6.81 -5.25 2.51
CA ALA A 552 -7.84 -6.17 2.94
C ALA A 552 -7.25 -7.45 3.58
N GLN A 553 -6.12 -7.93 3.06
CA GLN A 553 -5.39 -9.06 3.63
C GLN A 553 -4.69 -8.70 4.95
N LEU A 554 -4.17 -7.48 5.10
CA LEU A 554 -3.57 -7.00 6.35
C LEU A 554 -4.57 -7.04 7.52
N HIS A 555 -5.85 -6.79 7.24
CA HIS A 555 -6.94 -6.77 8.22
C HIS A 555 -7.81 -8.05 8.22
N ALA A 556 -7.34 -9.13 7.60
CA ALA A 556 -8.11 -10.38 7.45
C ALA A 556 -8.55 -11.03 8.78
N PHE A 557 -7.89 -10.70 9.90
CA PHE A 557 -8.37 -11.05 11.24
C PHE A 557 -8.88 -9.78 11.95
N PRO A 558 -10.20 -9.60 12.09
CA PRO A 558 -10.75 -8.37 12.62
C PRO A 558 -10.47 -8.21 14.13
N THR A 559 -9.88 -7.08 14.50
CA THR A 559 -10.09 -6.47 15.81
C THR A 559 -11.57 -6.02 15.89
N LYS A 560 -12.41 -6.88 16.47
CA LYS A 560 -13.84 -6.63 16.78
C LYS A 560 -14.68 -6.02 15.63
N ARG A 561 -15.26 -6.88 14.81
CA ARG A 561 -16.61 -6.65 14.26
C ARG A 561 -17.35 -7.98 14.21
N GLY A 562 -18.23 -8.20 15.18
CA GLY A 562 -19.15 -9.32 15.18
C GLY A 562 -20.16 -9.15 14.05
N ARG A 563 -19.79 -9.60 12.85
CA ARG A 563 -20.72 -9.68 11.72
C ARG A 563 -21.51 -10.97 11.89
N THR A 564 -22.59 -10.91 12.67
CA THR A 564 -23.51 -12.03 12.84
C THR A 564 -24.10 -12.37 11.48
N VAL A 565 -23.90 -13.60 10.98
CA VAL A 565 -24.37 -14.09 9.67
C VAL A 565 -25.88 -14.39 9.67
N LEU A 566 -26.50 -14.32 10.85
CA LEU A 566 -27.90 -14.62 11.12
C LEU A 566 -28.93 -13.87 10.24
N PRO A 567 -28.81 -12.55 9.94
CA PRO A 567 -29.79 -11.85 9.11
C PRO A 567 -29.74 -12.29 7.64
N TYR A 568 -28.58 -12.68 7.12
CA TYR A 568 -28.45 -13.18 5.74
C TYR A 568 -29.06 -14.57 5.58
N VAL A 569 -28.87 -15.44 6.58
CA VAL A 569 -29.51 -16.76 6.62
C VAL A 569 -31.04 -16.60 6.76
N ALA A 570 -31.50 -15.66 7.59
CA ALA A 570 -32.93 -15.36 7.73
C ALA A 570 -33.55 -14.82 6.44
N ALA A 571 -32.85 -13.94 5.71
CA ALA A 571 -33.31 -13.40 4.42
C ALA A 571 -33.42 -14.49 3.33
N VAL A 572 -32.47 -15.43 3.27
CA VAL A 572 -32.50 -16.56 2.35
C VAL A 572 -33.64 -17.53 2.70
N ILE A 573 -33.88 -17.80 3.99
CA ILE A 573 -35.02 -18.60 4.44
C ILE A 573 -36.34 -17.90 4.07
N ALA A 574 -36.45 -16.58 4.28
CA ALA A 574 -37.63 -15.81 3.92
C ALA A 574 -37.91 -15.83 2.41
N LEU A 575 -36.88 -15.72 1.55
CA LEU A 575 -37.01 -15.85 0.11
C LEU A 575 -37.43 -17.25 -0.33
N CYS A 576 -36.88 -18.30 0.30
CA CYS A 576 -37.26 -19.69 0.03
C CYS A 576 -38.71 -19.96 0.43
N VAL A 577 -39.15 -19.50 1.62
CA VAL A 577 -40.54 -19.62 2.07
C VAL A 577 -41.48 -18.79 1.20
N GLY A 578 -41.10 -17.56 0.84
CA GLY A 578 -41.86 -16.69 -0.07
C GLY A 578 -42.05 -17.30 -1.46
N SER A 579 -41.02 -17.93 -2.02
CA SER A 579 -41.09 -18.69 -3.28
C SER A 579 -42.03 -19.91 -3.18
N LEU A 580 -41.99 -20.63 -2.06
CA LEU A 580 -42.82 -21.80 -1.80
C LEU A 580 -44.30 -21.41 -1.57
N LEU A 581 -44.55 -20.26 -0.94
CA LEU A 581 -45.88 -19.67 -0.78
C LEU A 581 -46.42 -19.11 -2.11
N TYR A 582 -45.60 -18.41 -2.90
CA TYR A 582 -45.99 -17.88 -4.21
C TYR A 582 -46.35 -18.98 -5.20
N THR A 583 -45.61 -20.09 -5.21
CA THR A 583 -45.92 -21.26 -6.06
C THR A 583 -47.18 -22.01 -5.61
N ARG A 584 -47.52 -22.00 -4.32
CA ARG A 584 -48.83 -22.49 -3.82
C ARG A 584 -49.98 -21.53 -4.10
N TYR A 585 -49.75 -20.22 -4.00
CA TYR A 585 -50.73 -19.18 -4.25
C TYR A 585 -51.14 -19.12 -5.74
N ARG A 586 -50.18 -19.27 -6.66
CA ARG A 586 -50.42 -19.31 -8.11
C ARG A 586 -51.14 -20.59 -8.59
N GLY A 587 -51.22 -21.62 -7.76
CA GLY A 587 -51.95 -22.86 -8.03
C GLY A 587 -53.45 -22.81 -7.69
N ARG A 588 -53.93 -21.77 -6.99
CA ARG A 588 -55.32 -21.69 -6.51
C ARG A 588 -56.14 -20.50 -6.99
N TYR A 589 -55.54 -19.52 -7.68
CA TYR A 589 -56.27 -18.36 -8.17
C TYR A 589 -56.35 -18.35 -9.71
N LYS A 590 -57.28 -19.15 -10.24
CA LYS A 590 -58.05 -18.76 -11.42
C LYS A 590 -59.39 -18.24 -10.92
N THR A 591 -59.79 -17.10 -11.50
CA THR A 591 -61.12 -16.47 -11.48
C THR A 591 -61.37 -15.42 -10.39
N ARG A 592 -61.74 -14.23 -10.90
CA ARG A 592 -62.76 -13.29 -10.41
C ARG A 592 -62.27 -11.99 -9.74
N THR A 593 -62.15 -10.99 -10.62
CA THR A 593 -62.57 -9.57 -10.51
C THR A 593 -63.07 -9.02 -9.17
N LEU A 594 -62.56 -7.85 -8.79
CA LEU A 594 -63.13 -6.92 -7.81
C LEU A 594 -63.42 -5.55 -8.48
N PRO A 595 -64.53 -4.87 -8.11
CA PRO A 595 -64.80 -3.47 -8.47
C PRO A 595 -64.28 -2.48 -7.42
N VAL A 596 -64.28 -1.20 -7.81
CA VAL A 596 -63.65 -0.03 -7.17
C VAL A 596 -64.67 0.84 -6.41
N SER A 597 -64.14 1.65 -5.48
CA SER A 597 -64.62 2.95 -4.93
C SER A 597 -65.08 2.95 -3.44
N PRO A 598 -65.08 4.11 -2.73
CA PRO A 598 -64.04 5.15 -2.63
C PRO A 598 -63.91 5.80 -1.21
N LEU A 599 -62.86 6.63 -1.05
CA LEU A 599 -62.65 7.88 -0.25
C LEU A 599 -63.46 8.23 1.02
N SER A 600 -62.72 8.81 1.99
CA SER A 600 -63.03 9.87 3.00
C SER A 600 -62.53 9.45 4.39
N ASP A 601 -61.90 10.22 5.29
CA ASP A 601 -61.59 11.65 5.46
C ASP A 601 -60.45 11.78 6.52
N GLU A 602 -59.69 12.88 6.44
CA GLU A 602 -58.91 13.51 7.54
C GLU A 602 -59.89 14.09 8.60
N PRO A 603 -59.52 14.43 9.88
CA PRO A 603 -58.28 15.18 10.18
C PRO A 603 -57.63 15.02 11.59
N ASP A 604 -56.41 15.56 11.64
CA ASP A 604 -55.76 16.34 12.72
C ASP A 604 -55.26 15.73 14.05
N GLY A 605 -54.06 16.18 14.42
CA GLY A 605 -53.60 16.33 15.80
C GLY A 605 -52.59 15.32 16.34
N THR A 606 -51.30 15.68 16.34
CA THR A 606 -50.47 15.99 17.54
C THR A 606 -49.00 15.65 17.27
N GLU A 607 -48.15 16.67 17.36
CA GLU A 607 -46.69 16.59 17.29
C GLU A 607 -46.09 15.75 18.44
N ALA A 608 -45.07 14.96 18.13
CA ALA A 608 -43.98 14.63 19.07
C ALA A 608 -42.68 14.40 18.29
N LEU A 609 -41.76 15.35 18.47
CA LEU A 609 -40.40 15.45 17.96
C LEU A 609 -39.62 14.11 17.94
N GLN A 610 -39.07 13.78 16.76
CA GLN A 610 -37.94 12.86 16.60
C GLN A 610 -36.71 13.66 16.11
N PRO A 611 -35.48 13.35 16.55
CA PRO A 611 -34.29 14.11 16.16
C PRO A 611 -33.98 13.93 14.66
N ALA A 612 -33.70 15.05 14.00
CA ALA A 612 -33.38 15.12 12.59
C ALA A 612 -32.03 14.45 12.26
N THR A 613 -32.08 13.24 11.71
CA THR A 613 -31.03 12.74 10.81
C THR A 613 -31.38 13.15 9.38
N ALA A 614 -30.64 14.10 8.83
CA ALA A 614 -30.86 14.62 7.48
C ALA A 614 -30.83 13.52 6.40
N PRO A 615 -31.65 13.61 5.34
CA PRO A 615 -31.76 12.60 4.29
C PRO A 615 -30.50 12.50 3.40
N HIS A 616 -30.26 11.30 2.87
CA HIS A 616 -29.00 10.85 2.23
C HIS A 616 -28.73 11.32 0.78
N ILE A 617 -29.46 12.29 0.22
CA ILE A 617 -29.40 12.68 -1.22
C ILE A 617 -29.20 14.20 -1.39
N ASN A 618 -28.66 14.64 -2.53
CA ASN A 618 -28.37 16.05 -2.86
C ASN A 618 -27.44 16.77 -1.88
N ARG A 619 -26.13 16.49 -1.96
CA ARG A 619 -25.16 17.11 -1.04
C ARG A 619 -23.80 17.38 -1.65
N ILE A 620 -23.16 18.43 -1.14
CA ILE A 620 -21.85 18.93 -1.55
C ILE A 620 -21.01 19.08 -0.28
N TYR A 621 -19.88 18.40 -0.23
CA TYR A 621 -18.91 18.51 0.83
C TYR A 621 -17.63 19.18 0.33
N LEU A 622 -17.22 20.24 1.02
CA LEU A 622 -15.99 21.01 0.81
C LEU A 622 -15.00 20.85 1.96
N PHE A 623 -15.41 20.24 3.09
CA PHE A 623 -14.51 19.81 4.17
C PHE A 623 -14.12 18.34 3.98
N GLY A 624 -12.82 18.07 4.03
CA GLY A 624 -12.24 16.79 3.59
C GLY A 624 -12.26 16.68 2.06
N ASP A 625 -12.40 15.44 1.56
CA ASP A 625 -12.48 15.20 0.12
C ASP A 625 -13.68 15.93 -0.51
N PHE A 626 -13.46 16.63 -1.62
CA PHE A 626 -14.52 17.25 -2.42
C PHE A 626 -15.49 16.17 -2.89
N THR A 627 -16.68 16.15 -2.30
CA THR A 627 -17.66 15.08 -2.53
C THR A 627 -19.00 15.67 -2.96
N VAL A 628 -19.57 15.18 -4.05
CA VAL A 628 -20.90 15.59 -4.53
C VAL A 628 -21.77 14.35 -4.72
N VAL A 629 -22.93 14.32 -4.07
CA VAL A 629 -23.89 13.22 -4.15
C VAL A 629 -25.19 13.72 -4.77
N ASP A 630 -25.62 13.07 -5.86
CA ASP A 630 -26.78 13.46 -6.66
C ASP A 630 -28.14 13.20 -5.96
N LYS A 631 -29.23 13.49 -6.68
CA LYS A 631 -30.61 13.27 -6.22
C LYS A 631 -31.00 11.80 -6.09
N GLN A 632 -30.20 10.86 -6.63
CA GLN A 632 -30.37 9.42 -6.47
C GLN A 632 -29.50 8.84 -5.34
N GLY A 633 -28.63 9.63 -4.72
CA GLY A 633 -27.73 9.18 -3.66
C GLY A 633 -26.41 8.60 -4.18
N MET A 634 -26.07 8.82 -5.46
CA MET A 634 -24.83 8.37 -6.08
C MET A 634 -23.76 9.44 -6.00
N ASP A 635 -22.50 9.02 -5.79
CA ASP A 635 -21.35 9.91 -5.83
C ASP A 635 -21.04 10.31 -7.27
N ILE A 636 -21.17 11.61 -7.56
CA ILE A 636 -20.91 12.22 -8.86
C ILE A 636 -19.73 13.20 -8.83
N SER A 637 -18.87 13.11 -7.81
CA SER A 637 -17.71 13.99 -7.62
C SER A 637 -16.78 13.98 -8.84
N HIS A 638 -16.64 12.81 -9.48
CA HIS A 638 -15.85 12.61 -10.71
C HIS A 638 -16.32 13.45 -11.91
N LEU A 639 -17.59 13.90 -11.93
CA LEU A 639 -18.10 14.78 -12.99
C LEU A 639 -17.56 16.21 -12.87
N PHE A 640 -17.08 16.60 -11.68
CA PHE A 640 -16.43 17.88 -11.46
C PHE A 640 -14.92 17.76 -11.73
N SER A 641 -14.51 18.00 -12.98
CA SER A 641 -13.08 18.20 -13.27
C SER A 641 -12.48 19.29 -12.38
N THR A 642 -11.16 19.29 -12.16
CA THR A 642 -10.47 20.33 -11.37
C THR A 642 -10.87 21.75 -11.79
N ARG A 643 -11.02 21.99 -13.10
CA ARG A 643 -11.45 23.30 -13.58
C ARG A 643 -12.91 23.62 -13.22
N LEU A 644 -13.81 22.64 -13.25
CA LEU A 644 -15.20 22.82 -12.85
C LEU A 644 -15.34 23.01 -11.33
N GLN A 645 -14.55 22.29 -10.52
CA GLN A 645 -14.44 22.53 -9.09
C GLN A 645 -14.00 23.97 -8.83
N GLN A 646 -12.96 24.44 -9.54
CA GLN A 646 -12.49 25.80 -9.39
C GLN A 646 -13.54 26.85 -9.73
N VAL A 647 -14.22 26.68 -10.88
CA VAL A 647 -15.31 27.57 -11.30
C VAL A 647 -16.45 27.57 -10.29
N PHE A 648 -16.86 26.38 -9.83
CA PHE A 648 -17.93 26.22 -8.85
C PHE A 648 -17.59 26.92 -7.53
N CYS A 649 -16.44 26.61 -6.94
CA CYS A 649 -15.99 27.17 -5.67
C CYS A 649 -15.86 28.71 -5.75
N LEU A 650 -15.24 29.26 -6.81
CA LEU A 650 -15.13 30.71 -6.98
C LEU A 650 -16.49 31.42 -7.08
N ILE A 651 -17.47 30.80 -7.73
CA ILE A 651 -18.83 31.33 -7.79
C ILE A 651 -19.50 31.22 -6.42
N LEU A 652 -19.45 30.05 -5.79
CA LEU A 652 -20.05 29.78 -4.49
C LEU A 652 -19.58 30.77 -3.42
N PHE A 653 -18.27 30.95 -3.27
CA PHE A 653 -17.69 31.79 -2.21
C PHE A 653 -17.94 33.30 -2.37
N GLN A 654 -18.37 33.74 -3.56
CA GLN A 654 -18.74 35.13 -3.82
C GLN A 654 -20.26 35.34 -3.88
N SER A 655 -21.05 34.30 -3.62
CA SER A 655 -22.50 34.33 -3.80
C SER A 655 -23.24 35.10 -2.70
N ASP A 656 -22.62 35.30 -1.52
CA ASP A 656 -23.17 36.10 -0.43
C ASP A 656 -23.16 37.62 -0.70
N ALA A 657 -22.40 38.06 -1.72
CA ALA A 657 -22.36 39.44 -2.17
C ALA A 657 -23.09 39.58 -3.52
N ALA A 658 -22.65 40.50 -4.38
CA ALA A 658 -23.20 40.68 -5.73
C ALA A 658 -22.89 39.51 -6.70
N GLY A 659 -22.17 38.47 -6.27
CA GLY A 659 -21.63 37.43 -7.13
C GLY A 659 -20.27 37.76 -7.72
N ILE A 660 -19.69 36.80 -8.45
CA ILE A 660 -18.41 37.00 -9.11
C ILE A 660 -18.62 37.59 -10.51
N SER A 661 -17.98 38.74 -10.80
CA SER A 661 -18.11 39.34 -12.12
C SER A 661 -17.50 38.42 -13.19
N SER A 662 -18.10 38.45 -14.38
CA SER A 662 -17.61 37.69 -15.54
C SER A 662 -16.12 37.93 -15.81
N ASN A 663 -15.66 39.17 -15.63
CA ASN A 663 -14.29 39.57 -15.87
C ASN A 663 -13.35 39.06 -14.77
N LEU A 664 -13.77 39.14 -13.50
CA LEU A 664 -12.96 38.64 -12.38
C LEU A 664 -12.81 37.11 -12.44
N LEU A 665 -13.90 36.38 -12.68
CA LEU A 665 -13.86 34.92 -12.87
C LEU A 665 -12.92 34.53 -14.01
N SER A 666 -12.98 35.28 -15.11
CA SER A 666 -12.10 35.08 -16.26
C SER A 666 -10.63 35.36 -15.96
N HIS A 667 -10.33 36.40 -15.20
CA HIS A 667 -8.96 36.78 -14.84
C HIS A 667 -8.32 35.77 -13.89
N LEU A 668 -9.09 35.26 -12.90
CA LEU A 668 -8.60 34.27 -11.94
C LEU A 668 -8.31 32.91 -12.60
N LEU A 669 -9.12 32.47 -13.56
CA LEU A 669 -9.00 31.13 -14.16
C LEU A 669 -8.18 31.08 -15.45
N TRP A 670 -8.15 32.18 -16.21
CA TRP A 670 -7.45 32.25 -17.50
C TRP A 670 -6.66 33.57 -17.63
N PRO A 671 -5.68 33.83 -16.75
CA PRO A 671 -4.91 35.08 -16.76
C PRO A 671 -4.13 35.29 -18.08
N ASP A 672 -3.63 34.21 -18.68
CA ASP A 672 -2.73 34.26 -19.84
C ASP A 672 -3.43 34.14 -21.20
N LYS A 673 -4.77 34.01 -21.22
CA LYS A 673 -5.51 33.85 -22.48
C LYS A 673 -5.96 35.19 -23.07
N PRO A 674 -5.87 35.37 -24.40
CA PRO A 674 -6.43 36.52 -25.09
C PRO A 674 -7.94 36.71 -24.82
N LYS A 675 -8.38 37.97 -24.60
CA LYS A 675 -9.75 38.31 -24.16
C LYS A 675 -10.86 37.71 -25.04
N ASP A 676 -10.62 37.60 -26.34
CA ASP A 676 -11.52 37.01 -27.34
C ASP A 676 -11.71 35.49 -27.13
N LYS A 677 -10.66 34.76 -26.75
CA LYS A 677 -10.73 33.30 -26.47
C LYS A 677 -11.20 32.97 -25.06
N VAL A 678 -11.05 33.91 -24.11
CA VAL A 678 -11.50 33.75 -22.72
C VAL A 678 -13.01 33.67 -22.63
N LYS A 679 -13.75 34.48 -23.41
CA LYS A 679 -15.23 34.47 -23.40
C LYS A 679 -15.80 33.10 -23.79
N ALA A 680 -15.23 32.47 -24.82
CA ALA A 680 -15.63 31.13 -25.26
C ALA A 680 -15.30 30.07 -24.19
N SER A 681 -14.08 30.13 -23.63
CA SER A 681 -13.65 29.20 -22.57
C SER A 681 -14.54 29.29 -21.33
N ARG A 682 -14.89 30.51 -20.89
CA ARG A 682 -15.82 30.76 -19.79
C ARG A 682 -17.22 30.22 -20.09
N GLY A 683 -17.75 30.48 -21.28
CA GLY A 683 -19.06 29.98 -21.69
C GLY A 683 -19.15 28.45 -21.65
N VAL A 684 -18.12 27.76 -22.15
CA VAL A 684 -18.03 26.29 -22.09
C VAL A 684 -17.99 25.81 -20.64
N ALA A 685 -17.14 26.40 -19.79
CA ALA A 685 -17.02 26.01 -18.40
C ALA A 685 -18.33 26.18 -17.61
N ILE A 686 -19.04 27.30 -17.78
CA ILE A 686 -20.33 27.55 -17.12
C ILE A 686 -21.41 26.59 -17.61
N ASN A 687 -21.47 26.29 -18.91
CA ASN A 687 -22.43 25.35 -19.45
C ASN A 687 -22.18 23.93 -18.95
N SER A 688 -20.91 23.51 -18.91
CA SER A 688 -20.53 22.22 -18.33
C SER A 688 -20.86 22.14 -16.85
N LEU A 689 -20.58 23.21 -16.08
CA LEU A 689 -20.92 23.26 -14.65
C LEU A 689 -22.44 23.14 -14.45
N ARG A 690 -23.25 23.90 -15.20
CA ARG A 690 -24.72 23.81 -15.13
C ARG A 690 -25.23 22.41 -15.47
N LYS A 691 -24.62 21.73 -16.46
CA LYS A 691 -24.97 20.36 -16.81
C LYS A 691 -24.71 19.39 -15.66
N VAL A 692 -23.54 19.48 -15.01
CA VAL A 692 -23.22 18.62 -13.87
C VAL A 692 -24.13 18.93 -12.68
N LEU A 693 -24.38 20.21 -12.39
CA LEU A 693 -25.28 20.62 -11.31
C LEU A 693 -26.75 20.21 -11.54
N SER A 694 -27.17 19.92 -12.79
CA SER A 694 -28.54 19.46 -13.07
C SER A 694 -28.84 18.04 -12.56
N GLU A 695 -27.81 17.29 -12.15
CA GLU A 695 -27.96 16.02 -11.44
C GLU A 695 -28.38 16.21 -9.97
N LEU A 696 -28.25 17.42 -9.43
CA LEU A 696 -28.67 17.80 -8.09
C LEU A 696 -30.00 18.55 -8.12
N ASP A 697 -30.84 18.33 -7.11
CA ASP A 697 -31.99 19.20 -6.85
C ASP A 697 -31.60 20.30 -5.86
N GLY A 698 -32.07 21.53 -6.09
CA GLY A 698 -31.88 22.64 -5.15
C GLY A 698 -30.57 23.39 -5.26
N ILE A 699 -29.82 23.27 -6.36
CA ILE A 699 -28.66 24.13 -6.64
C ILE A 699 -28.66 24.64 -8.07
N GLU A 700 -28.42 25.94 -8.26
CA GLU A 700 -28.35 26.54 -9.58
C GLU A 700 -27.32 27.67 -9.68
N ILE A 701 -26.83 27.93 -10.90
CA ILE A 701 -25.94 29.05 -11.21
C ILE A 701 -26.70 30.12 -11.98
N ILE A 702 -27.05 31.19 -11.30
CA ILE A 702 -27.72 32.37 -11.87
C ILE A 702 -26.70 33.36 -12.45
N TYR A 703 -27.12 34.11 -13.47
CA TYR A 703 -26.32 35.16 -14.08
C TYR A 703 -27.15 36.43 -14.21
N GLU A 704 -26.81 37.45 -13.41
CA GLU A 704 -27.55 38.71 -13.32
C GLU A 704 -26.56 39.88 -13.27
N ASP A 705 -26.86 40.97 -13.96
CA ASP A 705 -26.05 42.21 -13.98
C ASP A 705 -24.54 41.98 -14.21
N GLY A 706 -24.19 41.01 -15.05
CA GLY A 706 -22.79 40.69 -15.38
C GLY A 706 -22.07 39.76 -14.40
N HIS A 707 -22.74 39.29 -13.35
CA HIS A 707 -22.19 38.50 -12.25
C HIS A 707 -22.81 37.10 -12.18
N TYR A 708 -22.00 36.11 -11.79
CA TYR A 708 -22.45 34.74 -11.52
C TYR A 708 -22.63 34.53 -10.02
N ARG A 709 -23.71 33.85 -9.64
CA ARG A 709 -23.98 33.42 -8.25
C ARG A 709 -24.47 31.98 -8.23
N ALA A 710 -24.12 31.25 -7.17
CA ALA A 710 -24.68 29.96 -6.85
C ALA A 710 -25.80 30.16 -5.83
N VAL A 711 -26.98 29.63 -6.14
CA VAL A 711 -28.12 29.60 -5.22
C VAL A 711 -28.25 28.16 -4.74
N VAL A 712 -28.03 27.95 -3.44
CA VAL A 712 -28.20 26.65 -2.78
C VAL A 712 -29.47 26.73 -1.95
N GLY A 713 -30.53 26.06 -2.38
CA GLY A 713 -31.80 25.95 -1.68
C GLY A 713 -31.80 24.81 -0.67
N SER A 714 -32.86 24.73 0.15
CA SER A 714 -32.98 23.74 1.24
C SER A 714 -33.01 22.27 0.79
N ALA A 715 -33.18 22.01 -0.51
CA ALA A 715 -33.14 20.67 -1.08
C ALA A 715 -31.71 20.16 -1.34
N CYS A 716 -30.69 21.02 -1.27
CA CYS A 716 -29.29 20.66 -1.43
C CYS A 716 -28.51 21.02 -0.16
N TYR A 717 -27.83 20.04 0.45
CA TYR A 717 -26.95 20.29 1.58
C TYR A 717 -25.55 20.68 1.11
N CYS A 718 -25.04 21.83 1.52
CA CYS A 718 -23.63 22.20 1.33
C CYS A 718 -23.00 22.44 2.70
N ASP A 719 -21.96 21.68 3.04
CA ASP A 719 -21.35 21.74 4.38
C ASP A 719 -20.72 23.11 4.71
N TYR A 720 -20.12 23.78 3.72
CA TYR A 720 -19.59 25.14 3.86
C TYR A 720 -20.70 26.16 4.16
N GLN A 721 -21.79 26.11 3.40
CA GLN A 721 -22.92 27.01 3.59
C GLN A 721 -23.59 26.75 4.94
N TYR A 722 -23.81 25.47 5.26
CA TYR A 722 -24.36 25.02 6.53
C TYR A 722 -23.53 25.51 7.71
N LEU A 723 -22.22 25.25 7.71
CA LEU A 723 -21.30 25.69 8.76
C LEU A 723 -21.36 27.20 8.97
N LYS A 724 -21.32 27.97 7.88
CA LYS A 724 -21.36 29.43 7.93
C LYS A 724 -22.67 29.95 8.51
N GLU A 725 -23.81 29.39 8.10
CA GLU A 725 -25.13 29.77 8.61
C GLU A 725 -25.30 29.41 10.08
N GLN A 726 -24.88 28.21 10.51
CA GLN A 726 -24.99 27.79 11.90
C GLN A 726 -24.11 28.64 12.82
N LEU A 727 -22.87 28.93 12.43
CA LEU A 727 -21.99 29.81 13.21
C LEU A 727 -22.53 31.24 13.26
N ALA A 728 -23.07 31.78 12.16
CA ALA A 728 -23.71 33.09 12.17
C ALA A 728 -24.97 33.14 13.04
N ALA A 729 -25.68 32.01 13.18
CA ALA A 729 -26.83 31.87 14.09
C ALA A 729 -26.42 31.70 15.57
N GLY A 730 -25.11 31.71 15.88
CA GLY A 730 -24.60 31.56 17.24
C GLY A 730 -24.57 30.12 17.74
N MET A 731 -24.64 29.12 16.85
CA MET A 731 -24.42 27.73 17.23
C MET A 731 -22.99 27.55 17.74
N ASP A 732 -22.84 26.81 18.84
CA ASP A 732 -21.52 26.54 19.39
C ASP A 732 -20.70 25.68 18.43
N ILE A 733 -19.47 26.10 18.14
CA ILE A 733 -18.48 25.38 17.31
C ILE A 733 -18.22 23.93 17.77
N LEU A 734 -18.51 23.62 19.04
CA LEU A 734 -18.41 22.28 19.62
C LEU A 734 -19.73 21.47 19.59
N SER A 735 -20.76 21.93 18.90
CA SER A 735 -21.97 21.13 18.67
C SER A 735 -21.65 19.88 17.85
N ASP A 736 -22.39 18.80 18.06
CA ASP A 736 -22.14 17.54 17.35
C ASP A 736 -22.34 17.71 15.82
N GLU A 737 -23.23 18.61 15.41
CA GLU A 737 -23.49 18.93 14.01
C GLU A 737 -22.32 19.63 13.32
N ILE A 738 -21.70 20.61 13.99
CA ILE A 738 -20.54 21.33 13.45
C ILE A 738 -19.29 20.45 13.49
N LEU A 739 -19.11 19.71 14.59
CA LEU A 739 -18.00 18.77 14.70
C LEU A 739 -18.07 17.68 13.62
N ALA A 740 -19.26 17.20 13.25
CA ALA A 740 -19.41 16.26 12.15
C ALA A 740 -18.91 16.83 10.80
N VAL A 741 -18.98 18.16 10.59
CA VAL A 741 -18.40 18.83 9.42
C VAL A 741 -16.88 18.89 9.53
N LEU A 742 -16.35 19.35 10.67
CA LEU A 742 -14.92 19.54 10.87
C LEU A 742 -14.13 18.22 10.95
N GLU A 743 -14.74 17.15 11.46
CA GLU A 743 -14.14 15.82 11.53
C GLU A 743 -13.94 15.18 10.14
N ARG A 744 -14.58 15.71 9.09
CA ARG A 744 -14.33 15.27 7.71
C ARG A 744 -12.92 15.63 7.22
N GLY A 745 -12.33 16.70 7.75
CA GLY A 745 -10.97 17.14 7.39
C GLY A 745 -10.89 18.61 6.98
N GLU A 746 -9.74 18.97 6.40
CA GLU A 746 -9.40 20.34 6.03
C GLU A 746 -10.35 20.92 4.97
N PHE A 747 -10.56 22.23 5.02
CA PHE A 747 -11.38 22.94 4.04
C PHE A 747 -10.66 23.00 2.68
N LEU A 748 -11.33 22.53 1.62
CA LEU A 748 -10.77 22.44 0.26
C LEU A 748 -9.49 21.61 0.19
N LEU A 749 -9.50 20.46 0.87
CA LEU A 749 -8.40 19.49 0.85
C LEU A 749 -8.04 19.12 -0.60
N GLY A 750 -6.75 19.25 -0.95
CA GLY A 750 -6.24 18.96 -2.30
C GLY A 750 -6.49 20.05 -3.37
N MET A 751 -7.12 21.18 -3.02
CA MET A 751 -7.23 22.35 -3.91
C MET A 751 -6.22 23.42 -3.51
N ASP A 752 -4.95 23.23 -3.89
CA ASP A 752 -3.82 24.08 -3.48
C ASP A 752 -3.51 25.22 -4.47
N ASP A 753 -4.46 25.55 -5.34
CA ASP A 753 -4.31 26.66 -6.27
C ASP A 753 -4.35 28.00 -5.49
N PRO A 754 -3.36 28.91 -5.68
CA PRO A 754 -3.27 30.17 -4.94
C PRO A 754 -4.52 31.07 -5.03
N ILE A 755 -5.38 30.85 -6.03
CA ILE A 755 -6.68 31.55 -6.12
C ILE A 755 -7.58 31.32 -4.88
N PHE A 756 -7.35 30.25 -4.11
CA PHE A 756 -8.12 29.92 -2.91
C PHE A 756 -7.49 30.36 -1.60
N ASP A 757 -6.25 30.83 -1.57
CA ASP A 757 -5.56 31.20 -0.31
C ASP A 757 -6.37 32.21 0.49
N LYS A 758 -6.95 33.21 -0.19
CA LYS A 758 -7.77 34.23 0.45
C LYS A 758 -9.04 33.66 1.10
N ILE A 759 -9.67 32.66 0.48
CA ILE A 759 -10.90 32.07 1.05
C ILE A 759 -10.57 31.07 2.15
N LYS A 760 -9.50 30.27 2.00
CA LYS A 760 -9.00 29.37 3.05
C LYS A 760 -8.67 30.17 4.33
N ASN A 761 -7.87 31.23 4.20
CA ASN A 761 -7.54 32.13 5.31
C ASN A 761 -8.78 32.75 5.97
N ARG A 762 -9.81 33.10 5.18
CA ARG A 762 -11.06 33.67 5.71
C ARG A 762 -11.86 32.63 6.50
N THR A 763 -11.98 31.41 5.99
CA THR A 763 -12.67 30.30 6.66
C THR A 763 -11.93 29.91 7.94
N GLU A 764 -10.60 29.80 7.89
CA GLU A 764 -9.75 29.55 9.06
C GLU A 764 -9.92 30.64 10.11
N SER A 765 -9.86 31.92 9.72
CA SER A 765 -10.05 33.04 10.66
C SER A 765 -11.41 33.00 11.35
N MET A 766 -12.47 32.62 10.62
CA MET A 766 -13.81 32.43 11.17
C MET A 766 -13.84 31.29 12.21
N LEU A 767 -13.23 30.14 11.88
CA LEU A 767 -13.13 28.99 12.78
C LEU A 767 -12.31 29.31 14.02
N ILE A 768 -11.16 29.97 13.86
CA ILE A 768 -10.29 30.40 14.96
C ILE A 768 -11.07 31.30 15.92
N GLY A 769 -11.81 32.30 15.40
CA GLY A 769 -12.64 33.18 16.21
C GLY A 769 -13.70 32.43 17.01
N ALA A 770 -14.42 31.49 16.37
CA ALA A 770 -15.45 30.69 17.02
C ALA A 770 -14.87 29.75 18.10
N PHE A 771 -13.72 29.11 17.85
CA PHE A 771 -13.02 28.31 18.86
C PHE A 771 -12.50 29.14 20.02
N GLN A 772 -11.99 30.35 19.77
CA GLN A 772 -11.55 31.26 20.81
C GLN A 772 -12.70 31.69 21.72
N GLU A 773 -13.87 32.00 21.16
CA GLU A 773 -15.07 32.30 21.93
C GLU A 773 -15.51 31.10 22.78
N SER A 774 -15.57 29.90 22.20
CA SER A 774 -15.93 28.67 22.93
C SER A 774 -14.93 28.33 24.04
N MET A 775 -13.63 28.56 23.83
CA MET A 775 -12.61 28.43 24.87
C MET A 775 -12.82 29.44 26.00
N ALA A 776 -13.08 30.72 25.68
CA ALA A 776 -13.32 31.75 26.68
C ALA A 776 -14.53 31.42 27.57
N GLN A 777 -15.66 31.04 26.95
CA GLN A 777 -16.86 30.61 27.67
C GLN A 777 -16.62 29.35 28.52
N SER A 778 -15.92 28.35 27.97
CA SER A 778 -15.59 27.12 28.70
C SER A 778 -14.71 27.39 29.91
N ARG A 779 -13.79 28.36 29.82
CA ARG A 779 -12.91 28.76 30.91
C ARG A 779 -13.66 29.50 32.00
N GLU A 780 -14.59 30.39 31.65
CA GLU A 780 -15.48 31.07 32.60
C GLU A 780 -16.39 30.08 33.35
N GLN A 781 -16.96 29.12 32.62
CA GLN A 781 -17.81 28.06 33.16
C GLN A 781 -17.04 26.98 33.92
N LYS A 782 -15.70 27.03 33.94
CA LYS A 782 -14.82 26.01 34.52
C LYS A 782 -15.04 24.61 33.94
N ASN A 783 -15.47 24.53 32.68
CA ASN A 783 -15.66 23.27 31.97
C ASN A 783 -14.34 22.87 31.28
N TRP A 784 -13.46 22.22 32.04
CA TRP A 784 -12.11 21.86 31.57
C TRP A 784 -12.12 20.86 30.41
N ILE A 785 -13.08 19.93 30.39
CA ILE A 785 -13.21 18.95 29.30
C ILE A 785 -13.55 19.68 27.99
N ARG A 786 -14.51 20.61 28.03
CA ARG A 786 -14.90 21.42 26.88
C ARG A 786 -13.78 22.35 26.43
N LEU A 787 -13.07 22.98 27.38
CA LEU A 787 -11.91 23.83 27.09
C LEU A 787 -10.80 23.04 26.38
N PHE A 788 -10.47 21.84 26.87
CA PHE A 788 -9.46 20.99 26.25
C PHE A 788 -9.88 20.50 24.85
N ARG A 789 -11.16 20.17 24.67
CA ARG A 789 -11.71 19.79 23.36
C ARG A 789 -11.59 20.95 22.36
N ALA A 790 -12.00 22.17 22.73
CA ALA A 790 -11.87 23.36 21.89
C ALA A 790 -10.40 23.64 21.52
N ALA A 791 -9.49 23.61 22.50
CA ALA A 791 -8.06 23.80 22.26
C ALA A 791 -7.47 22.76 21.30
N THR A 792 -7.85 21.48 21.46
CA THR A 792 -7.37 20.40 20.60
C THR A 792 -7.87 20.54 19.17
N MET A 793 -9.13 20.95 18.97
CA MET A 793 -9.71 21.16 17.64
C MET A 793 -9.14 22.42 16.98
N LEU A 794 -8.90 23.49 17.74
CA LEU A 794 -8.24 24.67 17.22
C LEU A 794 -6.82 24.36 16.73
N LEU A 795 -6.07 23.51 17.42
CA LEU A 795 -4.75 23.04 16.96
C LEU A 795 -4.80 22.12 15.72
N ALA A 796 -5.97 21.61 15.34
CA ALA A 796 -6.15 20.92 14.07
C ALA A 796 -6.38 21.92 12.90
N VAL A 797 -6.94 23.10 13.19
CA VAL A 797 -7.18 24.17 12.21
C VAL A 797 -5.97 25.09 12.07
N ASP A 798 -5.38 25.50 13.18
CA ASP A 798 -4.19 26.34 13.27
C ASP A 798 -3.15 25.65 14.17
N PRO A 799 -2.28 24.82 13.60
CA PRO A 799 -1.35 24.00 14.39
C PRO A 799 -0.25 24.81 15.10
N ALA A 800 -0.10 26.10 14.77
CA ALA A 800 0.85 27.01 15.42
C ALA A 800 0.17 27.94 16.45
N ASN A 801 -1.10 27.70 16.81
CA ASN A 801 -1.86 28.55 17.73
C ASN A 801 -1.38 28.43 19.19
N GLU A 802 -0.50 29.33 19.62
CA GLU A 802 -0.01 29.36 21.01
C GLU A 802 -1.13 29.51 22.07
N PRO A 803 -2.16 30.38 21.88
CA PRO A 803 -3.27 30.46 22.84
C PRO A 803 -4.02 29.14 23.04
N ALA A 804 -4.16 28.33 21.98
CA ALA A 804 -4.78 27.01 22.07
C ALA A 804 -3.91 26.04 22.89
N LEU A 805 -2.58 26.06 22.69
CA LEU A 805 -1.63 25.29 23.51
C LEU A 805 -1.78 25.68 25.00
N GLU A 806 -1.74 26.98 25.30
CA GLU A 806 -1.82 27.48 26.67
C GLU A 806 -3.14 27.09 27.36
N ASN A 807 -4.28 27.26 26.68
CA ASN A 807 -5.59 26.89 27.23
C ASN A 807 -5.76 25.37 27.35
N GLY A 808 -5.22 24.58 26.42
CA GLY A 808 -5.23 23.12 26.50
C GLY A 808 -4.42 22.60 27.68
N LEU A 809 -3.21 23.12 27.90
CA LEU A 809 -2.41 22.79 29.07
C LEU A 809 -3.06 23.26 30.37
N TYR A 810 -3.67 24.45 30.38
CA TYR A 810 -4.42 24.95 31.54
C TYR A 810 -5.59 24.03 31.89
N ALA A 811 -6.33 23.56 30.88
CA ALA A 811 -7.41 22.61 31.05
C ALA A 811 -6.93 21.27 31.63
N LEU A 812 -5.81 20.73 31.15
CA LEU A 812 -5.21 19.51 31.69
C LEU A 812 -4.76 19.67 33.14
N ALA A 813 -4.15 20.82 33.47
CA ALA A 813 -3.70 21.12 34.83
C ALA A 813 -4.85 21.22 35.84
N ARG A 814 -5.96 21.88 35.45
CA ARG A 814 -7.14 22.08 36.32
C ARG A 814 -8.13 20.93 36.31
N GLY A 815 -8.19 20.16 35.22
CA GLY A 815 -9.19 19.12 34.99
C GLY A 815 -8.83 17.73 35.52
N HIS A 816 -7.60 17.51 36.00
CA HIS A 816 -7.08 16.20 36.40
C HIS A 816 -7.35 15.09 35.37
N MET A 817 -7.28 15.45 34.09
CA MET A 817 -7.61 14.52 33.01
C MET A 817 -6.47 13.52 32.78
N GLU A 818 -6.78 12.31 32.28
CA GLU A 818 -5.80 11.23 32.09
C GLU A 818 -4.76 11.53 30.98
N GLN A 819 -5.06 12.47 30.07
CA GLN A 819 -4.14 12.84 28.99
C GLN A 819 -2.87 13.49 29.55
N ARG A 820 -1.71 13.06 29.07
CA ARG A 820 -0.42 13.58 29.53
C ARG A 820 -0.14 14.96 28.93
N PRO A 821 0.11 16.01 29.75
CA PRO A 821 0.44 17.35 29.26
C PRO A 821 1.68 17.39 28.36
N THR A 822 2.65 16.52 28.62
CA THR A 822 3.87 16.38 27.81
C THR A 822 3.57 15.95 26.38
N ASP A 823 2.59 15.07 26.18
CA ASP A 823 2.24 14.54 24.87
C ASP A 823 1.48 15.61 24.05
N PHE A 824 0.63 16.40 24.72
CA PHE A 824 -0.08 17.51 24.11
C PHE A 824 0.89 18.61 23.65
N TYR A 825 1.84 19.00 24.50
CA TYR A 825 2.90 19.96 24.16
C TYR A 825 3.80 19.44 23.02
N LYS A 826 4.22 18.17 23.08
CA LYS A 826 5.08 17.59 22.05
C LYS A 826 4.40 17.61 20.68
N ARG A 827 3.12 17.26 20.61
CA ARG A 827 2.34 17.33 19.36
C ARG A 827 2.31 18.74 18.78
N PHE A 828 2.12 19.76 19.61
CA PHE A 828 2.20 21.15 19.18
C PHE A 828 3.59 21.49 18.65
N SER A 829 4.66 21.19 19.41
CA SER A 829 6.04 21.50 19.04
C SER A 829 6.45 20.82 17.73
N ASP A 830 6.06 19.57 17.51
CA ASP A 830 6.34 18.81 16.29
C ASP A 830 5.63 19.44 15.08
N ASN A 831 4.38 19.92 15.26
CA ASN A 831 3.62 20.59 14.20
C ASN A 831 4.14 22.01 13.93
N TYR A 832 4.50 22.77 14.96
CA TYR A 832 5.12 24.09 14.84
C TYR A 832 6.43 24.01 14.05
N CYS A 833 7.30 23.05 14.39
CA CYS A 833 8.55 22.82 13.68
C CYS A 833 8.34 22.42 12.21
N ARG A 834 7.31 21.62 11.93
CA ARG A 834 6.95 21.27 10.55
C ARG A 834 6.51 22.47 9.73
N LEU A 835 5.75 23.40 10.33
CA LEU A 835 5.19 24.57 9.64
C LEU A 835 6.21 25.71 9.51
N MET A 836 6.91 26.03 10.59
CA MET A 836 7.79 27.21 10.68
C MET A 836 9.24 26.90 10.30
N GLY A 837 9.63 25.62 10.25
CA GLY A 837 10.99 25.18 9.95
C GLY A 837 11.99 25.39 11.09
N GLU A 838 11.52 25.78 12.28
CA GLU A 838 12.32 26.00 13.49
C GLU A 838 11.65 25.41 14.74
N GLU A 839 12.43 25.08 15.77
CA GLU A 839 11.90 24.58 17.03
C GLU A 839 11.13 25.67 17.79
N TYR A 840 10.06 25.27 18.49
CA TYR A 840 9.28 26.20 19.32
C TYR A 840 10.15 26.74 20.46
N ASN A 841 10.18 28.06 20.61
CA ASN A 841 11.17 28.79 21.40
C ASN A 841 10.95 28.75 22.93
N ARG A 842 9.77 28.34 23.40
CA ARG A 842 9.44 28.24 24.84
C ARG A 842 9.43 26.78 25.24
N SER A 843 10.06 26.41 26.35
CA SER A 843 10.11 25.01 26.79
C SER A 843 8.78 24.52 27.39
N PHE A 844 8.61 23.19 27.49
CA PHE A 844 7.45 22.61 28.16
C PHE A 844 7.31 23.14 29.60
N GLU A 845 8.42 23.20 30.36
CA GLU A 845 8.41 23.67 31.74
C GLU A 845 7.96 25.13 31.88
N GLU A 846 8.34 25.98 30.93
CA GLU A 846 7.97 27.39 30.90
C GLU A 846 6.47 27.57 30.65
N VAL A 847 5.93 26.93 29.60
CA VAL A 847 4.51 27.02 29.25
C VAL A 847 3.65 26.33 30.33
N TRP A 848 4.08 25.17 30.84
CA TRP A 848 3.37 24.44 31.88
C TRP A 848 3.28 25.20 33.20
N ARG A 849 4.36 25.88 33.62
CA ARG A 849 4.35 26.71 34.83
C ARG A 849 3.38 27.88 34.71
N GLN A 850 3.27 28.49 33.53
CA GLN A 850 2.30 29.56 33.27
C GLN A 850 0.87 29.03 33.25
N ALA A 851 0.62 27.89 32.61
CA ALA A 851 -0.68 27.25 32.53
C ALA A 851 -1.16 26.64 33.87
N SER A 852 -0.25 26.36 34.80
CA SER A 852 -0.59 25.80 36.13
C SER A 852 -0.88 26.87 37.19
N ARG A 853 -0.64 28.15 36.90
CA ARG A 853 -1.02 29.29 37.76
C ARG A 853 -2.48 29.62 37.57
#